data_AF-A0A7J4R938-F1
#
_entry.id   AF-A0A7J4R938-F1
#
_cell.length_a   1.000
_cell.length_b   1.000
_cell.length_c   1.000
_cell.angle_alpha   90.00
_cell.angle_beta   90.00
_cell.angle_gamma   90.00
#
_symmetry.space_group_name_H-M   'P 1'
#
loop_
_entity.id
_entity.type
_entity.pdbx_description
1 polymer ?
#
loop_
_entity_poly.entity_id
_entity_poly.type
_entity_poly.pdbx_seq_one_letter_code
_entity_poly.pdbx_strand_id
1 'polypeptide(L)'
;MQQKMPEIEYVEDRMETEELLERLCPPVRNWFMDKFPDFTEPQKVAIPRILKGEHLLLCSPTGSGKTLTAFLTIIDDLVRGSLDGTLPDSVQCVYISPIKALANDIEKNLLGPLSEIKERFLPSRAKEIKVGLRTGDTPQSEREKMLRKPPHILITTPESLGLGLASKRFRPILDQMKWLIIDEMHSLVPTKRGTHLSLSMALMDTVVSSDVQRIGISATMEPLDAVAEFLVASDSRETDAEPQKVAIAKISGDRELDLDIILPTPRFSSIPVKEILDHNVDRIKELAEAHTTTLVFVNTRNMTETVVQRLKIAGMEGVEGHHGSMDKAIRLDVESKLKNGLLRCVVSSSSLEMGIDIGSVDLVIQVGSPGSIATALQRIGRAGHQVGGLPRARFLPTSPHDLMELVALQMAILEGEMDLLKFPQNSLDVLAQFLIGLTIIKEWDIDDAYSLVTSSWPYKALPYDDYIEVLDMLDEERRVWLDWEDNRFGKRGFAQMIYYTNIGTIAPDNSYLVFTGDGTLVGQLSSSFVSSLRNGDVFLLGGSTYRVASVRGTRVNVTPATGYRPTIPSWTGEANSRTHELSQAVLRLLSKISVGARMATDYEPILTEALQLNRPVALALKQFLDEHVATTFQVPSNDRILIEQV
;
A
#
# COMPACT_ATOMS: atom_id res chain seq x y z
N MET A 1 1.11 10.17 31.83
CA MET A 1 2.25 11.06 31.51
C MET A 1 2.02 11.61 30.11
N GLN A 2 2.28 12.89 29.84
CA GLN A 2 2.27 13.39 28.45
C GLN A 2 3.45 12.74 27.72
N GLN A 3 3.15 11.87 26.76
CA GLN A 3 4.13 11.25 25.88
C GLN A 3 4.88 12.39 25.16
N LYS A 4 6.19 12.53 25.38
CA LYS A 4 6.99 13.55 24.69
C LYS A 4 7.02 13.18 23.20
N MET A 5 6.71 14.13 22.33
CA MET A 5 6.83 13.90 20.89
C MET A 5 8.30 13.62 20.53
N PRO A 6 8.57 12.72 19.57
CA PRO A 6 9.92 12.48 19.12
C PRO A 6 10.53 13.74 18.50
N GLU A 7 11.83 13.95 18.69
CA GLU A 7 12.62 14.94 17.97
C GLU A 7 12.83 14.42 16.54
N ILE A 8 12.28 15.15 15.57
CA ILE A 8 12.35 14.82 14.15
C ILE A 8 13.48 15.64 13.51
N GLU A 9 14.42 14.96 12.87
CA GLU A 9 15.53 15.58 12.15
C GLU A 9 15.42 15.27 10.66
N TYR A 10 15.30 16.29 9.82
CA TYR A 10 15.42 16.13 8.38
C TYR A 10 16.90 16.04 8.00
N VAL A 11 17.29 14.95 7.36
CA VAL A 11 18.69 14.69 7.00
C VAL A 11 19.03 15.44 5.72
N GLU A 12 19.92 16.42 5.83
CA GLU A 12 20.47 17.16 4.68
C GLU A 12 21.88 16.68 4.31
N ASP A 13 22.63 16.15 5.29
CA ASP A 13 23.98 15.67 5.08
C ASP A 13 24.02 14.34 4.32
N ARG A 14 24.98 14.22 3.40
CA ARG A 14 25.27 12.99 2.65
C ARG A 14 26.73 12.59 2.82
N MET A 15 26.99 11.28 2.78
CA MET A 15 28.34 10.74 2.78
C MET A 15 28.73 10.35 1.35
N GLU A 16 29.92 10.79 0.93
CA GLU A 16 30.45 10.45 -0.39
C GLU A 16 30.91 8.98 -0.44
N THR A 17 31.00 8.45 -1.65
CA THR A 17 31.13 7.01 -1.89
C THR A 17 32.40 6.40 -1.32
N GLU A 18 33.54 7.08 -1.44
CA GLU A 18 34.80 6.59 -0.89
C GLU A 18 34.70 6.40 0.63
N GLU A 19 34.11 7.36 1.35
CA GLU A 19 33.94 7.26 2.79
C GLU A 19 32.97 6.13 3.16
N LEU A 20 31.86 5.97 2.43
CA LEU A 20 30.92 4.87 2.66
C LEU A 20 31.55 3.50 2.44
N LEU A 21 32.33 3.33 1.38
CA LEU A 21 33.05 2.09 1.11
C LEU A 21 34.01 1.77 2.27
N GLU A 22 34.70 2.75 2.84
CA GLU A 22 35.59 2.56 3.99
C GLU A 22 34.86 2.07 5.25
N ARG A 23 33.57 2.40 5.42
CA ARG A 23 32.75 1.90 6.54
C ARG A 23 32.38 0.43 6.39
N LEU A 24 32.26 -0.08 5.16
CA LEU A 24 31.87 -1.47 4.89
C LEU A 24 33.03 -2.45 5.13
N CYS A 25 32.70 -3.67 5.55
CA CYS A 25 33.67 -4.75 5.67
C CYS A 25 34.18 -5.18 4.29
N PRO A 26 35.40 -5.74 4.18
CA PRO A 26 36.00 -6.03 2.88
C PRO A 26 35.13 -6.88 1.94
N PRO A 27 34.45 -7.96 2.38
CA PRO A 27 33.60 -8.74 1.47
C PRO A 27 32.42 -7.95 0.89
N VAL A 28 31.71 -7.18 1.71
CA VAL A 28 30.54 -6.41 1.27
C VAL A 28 30.99 -5.23 0.40
N ARG A 29 32.07 -4.53 0.79
CA ARG A 29 32.69 -3.47 -0.02
C ARG A 29 33.06 -3.98 -1.41
N ASN A 30 33.80 -5.08 -1.48
CA ASN A 30 34.30 -5.61 -2.74
C ASN A 30 33.17 -6.11 -3.63
N TRP A 31 32.14 -6.74 -3.05
CA TRP A 31 30.93 -7.11 -3.77
C TRP A 31 30.20 -5.88 -4.32
N PHE A 32 30.04 -4.82 -3.51
CA PHE A 32 29.38 -3.60 -3.93
C PHE A 32 30.10 -2.94 -5.11
N MET A 33 31.43 -2.79 -5.04
CA MET A 33 32.25 -2.22 -6.12
C MET A 33 32.23 -3.05 -7.41
N ASP A 34 32.07 -4.38 -7.30
CA ASP A 34 31.94 -5.27 -8.46
C ASP A 34 30.57 -5.14 -9.14
N LYS A 35 29.53 -4.82 -8.38
CA LYS A 35 28.14 -4.78 -8.85
C LYS A 35 27.63 -3.42 -9.26
N PHE A 36 28.05 -2.38 -8.54
CA PHE A 36 27.52 -1.04 -8.69
C PHE A 36 28.65 -0.04 -8.92
N PRO A 37 28.46 0.91 -9.86
CA PRO A 37 29.46 1.93 -10.11
C PRO A 37 29.53 2.97 -8.98
N ASP A 38 28.41 3.24 -8.31
CA ASP A 38 28.29 4.26 -7.27
C ASP A 38 27.12 3.95 -6.30
N PHE A 39 27.13 4.57 -5.12
CA PHE A 39 25.96 4.64 -4.25
C PHE A 39 24.91 5.61 -4.82
N THR A 40 23.64 5.29 -4.66
CA THR A 40 22.55 6.21 -5.00
C THR A 40 22.40 7.31 -3.94
N GLU A 41 21.82 8.47 -4.29
CA GLU A 41 21.58 9.54 -3.30
C GLU A 41 20.82 9.06 -2.04
N PRO A 42 19.74 8.24 -2.15
CA PRO A 42 19.12 7.64 -0.97
C PRO A 42 20.10 6.85 -0.09
N GLN A 43 21.03 6.11 -0.69
CA GLN A 43 22.05 5.35 0.04
C GLN A 43 23.04 6.28 0.74
N LYS A 44 23.50 7.33 0.05
CA LYS A 44 24.44 8.33 0.58
C LYS A 44 23.90 9.09 1.79
N VAL A 45 22.59 9.32 1.84
CA VAL A 45 21.90 10.02 2.94
C VAL A 45 21.52 9.06 4.07
N ALA A 46 20.95 7.91 3.75
CA ALA A 46 20.37 7.01 4.75
C ALA A 46 21.39 6.10 5.46
N ILE A 47 22.34 5.51 4.72
CA ILE A 47 23.28 4.52 5.27
C ILE A 47 24.07 5.08 6.46
N PRO A 48 24.59 6.32 6.43
CA PRO A 48 25.31 6.89 7.57
C PRO A 48 24.47 6.94 8.85
N ARG A 49 23.17 7.26 8.74
CA ARG A 49 22.25 7.32 9.88
C ARG A 49 21.95 5.91 10.40
N ILE A 50 21.75 4.96 9.49
CA ILE A 50 21.53 3.55 9.86
C ILE A 50 22.75 2.99 10.62
N LEU A 51 23.97 3.27 10.15
CA LEU A 51 25.21 2.84 10.82
C LEU A 51 25.39 3.41 12.23
N LYS A 52 24.81 4.59 12.52
CA LYS A 52 24.82 5.20 13.85
C LYS A 52 23.77 4.60 14.80
N GLY A 53 22.94 3.67 14.34
CA GLY A 53 21.85 3.08 15.14
C GLY A 53 20.61 3.97 15.25
N GLU A 54 20.51 5.03 14.46
CA GLU A 54 19.38 5.96 14.50
C GLU A 54 18.14 5.38 13.82
N HIS A 55 16.95 5.72 14.34
CA HIS A 55 15.72 5.44 13.62
C HIS A 55 15.64 6.27 12.35
N LEU A 56 15.16 5.68 11.26
CA LEU A 56 15.15 6.34 9.96
C LEU A 56 13.82 6.11 9.24
N LEU A 57 13.24 7.19 8.73
CA LEU A 57 12.21 7.17 7.70
C LEU A 57 12.82 7.61 6.36
N LEU A 58 12.90 6.68 5.40
CA LEU A 58 13.36 6.95 4.04
C LEU A 58 12.18 7.13 3.09
N CYS A 59 12.00 8.36 2.60
CA CYS A 59 11.07 8.69 1.53
C CYS A 59 11.86 8.96 0.25
N SER A 60 11.74 8.07 -0.74
CA SER A 60 12.48 8.19 -2.00
C SER A 60 11.71 7.56 -3.18
N PRO A 61 11.86 8.04 -4.43
CA PRO A 61 11.18 7.46 -5.60
C PRO A 61 11.38 5.95 -5.78
N THR A 62 10.50 5.26 -6.52
CA THR A 62 10.69 3.85 -6.90
C THR A 62 11.94 3.66 -7.77
N GLY A 63 12.56 2.49 -7.77
CA GLY A 63 13.77 2.23 -8.57
C GLY A 63 15.04 2.96 -8.12
N SER A 64 15.05 3.60 -6.94
CA SER A 64 16.21 4.36 -6.42
C SER A 64 17.16 3.55 -5.51
N GLY A 65 16.93 2.24 -5.37
CA GLY A 65 17.72 1.37 -4.49
C GLY A 65 17.34 1.40 -3.00
N LYS A 66 16.10 1.81 -2.66
CA LYS A 66 15.62 1.89 -1.25
C LYS A 66 15.78 0.60 -0.46
N THR A 67 15.47 -0.55 -1.07
CA THR A 67 15.59 -1.85 -0.40
C THR A 67 17.05 -2.13 -0.03
N LEU A 68 17.99 -1.99 -0.98
CA LEU A 68 19.41 -2.18 -0.69
C LEU A 68 19.90 -1.17 0.34
N THR A 69 19.38 0.06 0.34
CA THR A 69 19.70 1.09 1.34
C THR A 69 19.44 0.61 2.76
N ALA A 70 18.29 -0.01 3.01
CA ALA A 70 17.95 -0.51 4.35
C ALA A 70 18.67 -1.81 4.72
N PHE A 71 19.01 -2.64 3.74
CA PHE A 71 19.65 -3.94 4.00
C PHE A 71 21.17 -3.92 4.00
N LEU A 72 21.83 -3.00 3.32
CA LEU A 72 23.28 -3.09 3.11
C LEU A 72 24.06 -3.08 4.43
N THR A 73 23.67 -2.23 5.37
CA THR A 73 24.27 -2.15 6.72
C THR A 73 24.00 -3.41 7.54
N ILE A 74 22.81 -3.98 7.41
CA ILE A 74 22.41 -5.23 8.08
C ILE A 74 23.22 -6.40 7.51
N ILE A 75 23.35 -6.48 6.19
CA ILE A 75 24.19 -7.47 5.52
C ILE A 75 25.65 -7.32 5.98
N ASP A 76 26.16 -6.10 6.08
CA ASP A 76 27.51 -5.82 6.60
C ASP A 76 27.72 -6.36 8.02
N ASP A 77 26.81 -6.08 8.96
CA ASP A 77 26.90 -6.60 10.35
C ASP A 77 26.84 -8.13 10.40
N LEU A 78 25.92 -8.74 9.64
CA LEU A 78 25.79 -10.21 9.58
C LEU A 78 27.03 -10.86 8.96
N VAL A 79 27.63 -10.23 7.95
CA VAL A 79 28.88 -10.69 7.33
C VAL A 79 30.05 -10.60 8.32
N ARG A 80 30.16 -9.52 9.09
CA ARG A 80 31.16 -9.41 10.17
C ARG A 80 31.00 -10.52 11.19
N GLY A 81 29.78 -10.72 11.69
CA GLY A 81 29.49 -11.81 12.63
C GLY A 81 29.79 -13.20 12.05
N SER A 82 29.58 -13.37 10.74
CA SER A 82 29.90 -14.61 10.03
C SER A 82 31.40 -14.87 9.96
N LEU A 83 32.21 -13.84 9.68
CA LEU A 83 33.67 -13.91 9.62
C LEU A 83 34.31 -14.19 10.99
N ASP A 84 33.79 -13.54 12.02
CA ASP A 84 34.31 -13.62 13.39
C ASP A 84 33.77 -14.84 14.15
N GLY A 85 32.82 -15.57 13.56
CA GLY A 85 32.18 -16.74 14.17
C GLY A 85 31.17 -16.39 15.28
N THR A 86 30.91 -15.10 15.50
CA THR A 86 30.00 -14.56 16.52
C THR A 86 28.55 -14.46 16.08
N LEU A 87 28.25 -14.79 14.81
CA LEU A 87 26.88 -14.79 14.27
C LEU A 87 25.97 -15.69 15.12
N PRO A 88 24.90 -15.13 15.75
CA PRO A 88 24.02 -15.88 16.63
C PRO A 88 23.00 -16.71 15.83
N ASP A 89 22.55 -17.82 16.42
CA ASP A 89 21.45 -18.63 15.88
C ASP A 89 20.09 -18.06 16.33
N SER A 90 19.84 -16.79 16.00
CA SER A 90 18.63 -16.03 16.35
C SER A 90 18.25 -15.08 15.20
N VAL A 91 17.04 -14.54 15.25
CA VAL A 91 16.60 -13.49 14.32
C VAL A 91 17.29 -12.19 14.70
N GLN A 92 17.95 -11.55 13.74
CA GLN A 92 18.65 -10.28 13.90
C GLN A 92 17.90 -9.13 13.24
N CYS A 93 17.21 -9.39 12.12
CA CYS A 93 16.40 -8.42 11.40
C CYS A 93 15.01 -9.00 11.11
N VAL A 94 13.95 -8.24 11.39
CA VAL A 94 12.60 -8.50 10.89
C VAL A 94 12.28 -7.51 9.79
N TYR A 95 11.82 -8.03 8.65
CA TYR A 95 11.31 -7.23 7.54
C TYR A 95 9.79 -7.41 7.44
N ILE A 96 9.06 -6.31 7.55
CA ILE A 96 7.60 -6.28 7.42
C ILE A 96 7.24 -5.88 6.00
N SER A 97 6.64 -6.82 5.29
CA SER A 97 6.04 -6.58 3.98
C SER A 97 4.52 -6.36 4.13
N PRO A 98 3.93 -5.35 3.47
CA PRO A 98 2.48 -5.19 3.41
C PRO A 98 1.79 -6.35 2.71
N ILE A 99 2.40 -6.92 1.68
CA ILE A 99 1.77 -7.94 0.82
C ILE A 99 2.68 -9.17 0.69
N LYS A 100 2.05 -10.34 0.52
CA LYS A 100 2.77 -11.61 0.39
C LYS A 100 3.64 -11.66 -0.88
N ALA A 101 3.20 -11.07 -1.98
CA ALA A 101 3.95 -11.05 -3.24
C ALA A 101 5.32 -10.37 -3.05
N LEU A 102 5.31 -9.16 -2.49
CA LEU A 102 6.52 -8.41 -2.12
C LEU A 102 7.43 -9.17 -1.15
N ALA A 103 6.86 -9.88 -0.18
CA ALA A 103 7.65 -10.69 0.75
C ALA A 103 8.46 -11.79 0.01
N ASN A 104 7.87 -12.45 -0.99
CA ASN A 104 8.57 -13.46 -1.80
C ASN A 104 9.63 -12.82 -2.73
N ASP A 105 9.34 -11.64 -3.28
CA ASP A 105 10.30 -10.96 -4.17
C ASP A 105 11.52 -10.46 -3.39
N ILE A 106 11.31 -9.89 -2.20
CA ILE A 106 12.39 -9.44 -1.30
C ILE A 106 13.26 -10.62 -0.86
N GLU A 107 12.68 -11.79 -0.58
CA GLU A 107 13.46 -12.99 -0.25
C GLU A 107 14.44 -13.34 -1.38
N LYS A 108 13.95 -13.37 -2.64
CA LYS A 108 14.80 -13.64 -3.81
C LYS A 108 15.85 -12.55 -4.02
N ASN A 109 15.46 -11.28 -3.90
CA ASN A 109 16.35 -10.13 -4.09
C ASN A 109 17.42 -10.03 -3.00
N LEU A 110 17.23 -10.63 -1.82
CA LEU A 110 18.24 -10.75 -0.77
C LEU A 110 19.15 -11.97 -0.93
N LEU A 111 18.59 -13.11 -1.38
CA LEU A 111 19.37 -14.33 -1.59
C LEU A 111 20.46 -14.16 -2.66
N GLY A 112 20.21 -13.33 -3.69
CA GLY A 112 21.19 -13.02 -4.73
C GLY A 112 22.49 -12.42 -4.17
N PRO A 113 22.43 -11.20 -3.59
CA PRO A 113 23.58 -10.56 -2.93
C PRO A 113 24.29 -11.45 -1.92
N LEU A 114 23.54 -12.12 -1.04
CA LEU A 114 24.13 -12.98 -0.01
C LEU A 114 24.87 -14.18 -0.61
N SER A 115 24.34 -14.80 -1.67
CA SER A 115 25.02 -15.91 -2.37
C SER A 115 26.29 -15.44 -3.06
N GLU A 116 26.24 -14.28 -3.73
CA GLU A 116 27.41 -13.72 -4.41
C GLU A 116 28.52 -13.33 -3.44
N ILE A 117 28.17 -12.71 -2.30
CA ILE A 117 29.11 -12.41 -1.21
C ILE A 117 29.72 -13.71 -0.67
N LYS A 118 28.89 -14.73 -0.43
CA LYS A 118 29.33 -16.03 0.09
C LYS A 118 30.30 -16.75 -0.84
N GLU A 119 29.99 -16.81 -2.13
CA GLU A 119 30.76 -17.59 -3.10
C GLU A 119 32.07 -16.91 -3.51
N ARG A 120 32.07 -15.58 -3.61
CA ARG A 120 33.20 -14.83 -4.19
C ARG A 120 34.09 -14.15 -3.17
N PHE A 121 33.55 -13.79 -2.00
CA PHE A 121 34.24 -12.88 -1.07
C PHE A 121 34.35 -13.40 0.36
N LEU A 122 33.60 -14.44 0.73
CA LEU A 122 33.70 -15.08 2.05
C LEU A 122 34.62 -16.31 2.05
N PRO A 123 35.39 -16.54 3.13
CA PRO A 123 36.16 -17.77 3.30
C PRO A 123 35.24 -18.95 3.60
N SER A 124 35.68 -20.17 3.26
CA SER A 124 34.91 -21.42 3.47
C SER A 124 34.48 -21.69 4.91
N ARG A 125 35.19 -21.10 5.89
CA ARG A 125 34.88 -21.21 7.33
C ARG A 125 33.76 -20.28 7.81
N ALA A 126 33.31 -19.35 6.97
CA ALA A 126 32.28 -18.37 7.33
C ALA A 126 30.93 -19.05 7.57
N LYS A 127 30.23 -18.63 8.63
CA LYS A 127 28.87 -19.13 8.93
C LYS A 127 27.88 -18.66 7.86
N GLU A 128 26.97 -19.54 7.46
CA GLU A 128 25.93 -19.19 6.49
C GLU A 128 24.94 -18.18 7.05
N ILE A 129 24.67 -17.10 6.31
CA ILE A 129 23.61 -16.13 6.64
C ILE A 129 22.28 -16.66 6.11
N LYS A 130 21.35 -16.94 7.04
CA LYS A 130 20.04 -17.52 6.74
C LYS A 130 18.97 -16.43 6.56
N VAL A 131 18.22 -16.48 5.47
CA VAL A 131 16.99 -15.71 5.25
C VAL A 131 15.80 -16.66 5.36
N GLY A 132 14.67 -16.22 5.93
CA GLY A 132 13.47 -17.02 6.02
C GLY A 132 12.19 -16.21 5.85
N LEU A 133 11.23 -16.77 5.12
CA LEU A 133 9.90 -16.19 4.89
C LEU A 133 8.81 -16.84 5.76
N ARG A 134 8.22 -16.06 6.68
CA ARG A 134 7.10 -16.49 7.51
C ARG A 134 5.85 -15.66 7.23
N THR A 135 4.82 -16.29 6.67
CA THR A 135 3.51 -15.70 6.45
C THR A 135 2.40 -16.66 6.91
N GLY A 136 1.13 -16.24 6.79
CA GLY A 136 -0.02 -17.11 6.97
C GLY A 136 0.02 -18.39 6.10
N ASP A 137 0.70 -18.34 4.95
CA ASP A 137 0.80 -19.47 4.01
C ASP A 137 1.96 -20.42 4.34
N THR A 138 2.89 -20.05 5.23
CA THR A 138 4.09 -20.86 5.49
C THR A 138 3.67 -22.20 6.12
N PRO A 139 4.04 -23.36 5.51
CA PRO A 139 3.69 -24.67 6.04
C PRO A 139 4.20 -24.90 7.46
N GLN A 140 3.48 -25.73 8.23
CA GLN A 140 3.85 -26.04 9.61
C GLN A 140 5.27 -26.63 9.73
N SER A 141 5.69 -27.46 8.77
CA SER A 141 7.03 -28.03 8.72
C SER A 141 8.14 -26.97 8.61
N GLU A 142 7.94 -25.94 7.79
CA GLU A 142 8.90 -24.83 7.66
C GLU A 142 8.90 -23.96 8.92
N ARG A 143 7.74 -23.73 9.55
CA ARG A 143 7.66 -23.02 10.84
C ARG A 143 8.45 -23.76 11.94
N GLU A 144 8.35 -25.09 12.00
CA GLU A 144 9.12 -25.91 12.94
C GLU A 144 10.61 -25.91 12.64
N LYS A 145 10.98 -25.92 11.36
CA LYS A 145 12.37 -25.80 10.93
C LYS A 145 12.97 -24.45 11.35
N MET A 146 12.23 -23.35 11.24
CA MET A 146 12.66 -22.03 11.71
C MET A 146 12.91 -22.02 13.22
N LEU A 147 12.13 -22.75 14.02
CA LEU A 147 12.39 -22.87 15.47
C LEU A 147 13.68 -23.63 15.77
N ARG A 148 14.03 -24.64 14.96
CA ARG A 148 15.26 -25.43 15.13
C ARG A 148 16.49 -24.75 14.55
N LYS A 149 16.32 -24.00 13.47
CA LYS A 149 17.36 -23.26 12.75
C LYS A 149 16.83 -21.87 12.41
N PRO A 150 16.87 -20.92 13.36
CA PRO A 150 16.36 -19.57 13.14
C PRO A 150 17.03 -18.88 11.96
N PRO A 151 16.28 -18.18 11.11
CA PRO A 151 16.87 -17.29 10.12
C PRO A 151 17.43 -16.04 10.81
N HIS A 152 18.46 -15.41 10.23
CA HIS A 152 18.98 -14.14 10.73
C HIS A 152 18.14 -12.97 10.20
N ILE A 153 17.62 -13.07 8.97
CA ILE A 153 16.65 -12.13 8.39
C ILE A 153 15.31 -12.84 8.25
N LEU A 154 14.31 -12.39 9.01
CA LEU A 154 12.94 -12.90 8.97
C LEU A 154 12.05 -11.94 8.17
N ILE A 155 11.63 -12.36 6.98
CA ILE A 155 10.65 -11.65 6.17
C ILE A 155 9.27 -12.11 6.59
N THR A 156 8.39 -11.17 6.96
CA THR A 156 7.07 -11.51 7.50
C THR A 156 6.02 -10.45 7.22
N THR A 157 4.79 -10.67 7.71
CA THR A 157 3.66 -9.72 7.62
C THR A 157 3.31 -9.22 9.03
N PRO A 158 2.59 -8.08 9.17
CA PRO A 158 2.18 -7.56 10.47
C PRO A 158 1.47 -8.61 11.36
N GLU A 159 0.58 -9.40 10.77
CA GLU A 159 -0.17 -10.44 11.47
C GLU A 159 0.75 -11.57 11.92
N SER A 160 1.68 -12.00 11.06
CA SER A 160 2.62 -13.07 11.38
C SER A 160 3.64 -12.66 12.45
N LEU A 161 4.01 -11.38 12.51
CA LEU A 161 4.79 -10.81 13.61
C LEU A 161 4.01 -10.86 14.93
N GLY A 162 2.75 -10.38 14.95
CA GLY A 162 1.90 -10.44 16.14
C GLY A 162 1.77 -11.86 16.71
N LEU A 163 1.58 -12.87 15.84
CA LEU A 163 1.62 -14.29 16.24
C LEU A 163 2.98 -14.74 16.76
N GLY A 164 4.08 -14.21 16.21
CA GLY A 164 5.44 -14.49 16.66
C GLY A 164 5.69 -14.00 18.08
N LEU A 165 5.30 -12.76 18.37
CA LEU A 165 5.46 -12.10 19.68
C LEU A 165 4.59 -12.76 20.77
N ALA A 166 3.36 -13.16 20.44
CA ALA A 166 2.47 -13.85 21.37
C ALA A 166 2.90 -15.32 21.65
N SER A 167 3.71 -15.92 20.76
CA SER A 167 4.08 -17.33 20.85
C SER A 167 5.23 -17.58 21.82
N LYS A 168 4.97 -18.34 22.90
CA LYS A 168 6.00 -18.76 23.86
C LYS A 168 7.18 -19.52 23.24
N ARG A 169 6.99 -20.19 22.09
CA ARG A 169 8.06 -20.94 21.40
C ARG A 169 8.84 -20.10 20.39
N PHE A 170 8.18 -19.16 19.73
CA PHE A 170 8.80 -18.36 18.67
C PHE A 170 9.38 -17.04 19.19
N ARG A 171 8.77 -16.43 20.21
CA ARG A 171 9.29 -15.19 20.79
C ARG A 171 10.77 -15.27 21.19
N PRO A 172 11.28 -16.35 21.84
CA PRO A 172 12.68 -16.39 22.27
C PRO A 172 13.70 -16.24 21.13
N ILE A 173 13.35 -16.60 19.88
CA ILE A 173 14.27 -16.42 18.74
C ILE A 173 14.30 -14.98 18.22
N LEU A 174 13.39 -14.10 18.69
CA LEU A 174 13.34 -12.67 18.39
C LEU A 174 14.06 -11.81 19.46
N ASP A 175 14.45 -12.38 20.60
CA ASP A 175 14.98 -11.64 21.77
C ASP A 175 16.30 -10.88 21.50
N GLN A 176 16.99 -11.20 20.40
CA GLN A 176 18.27 -10.60 19.99
C GLN A 176 18.14 -9.78 18.71
N MET A 177 16.92 -9.43 18.29
CA MET A 177 16.68 -8.65 17.09
C MET A 177 17.23 -7.23 17.27
N LYS A 178 18.01 -6.77 16.29
CA LYS A 178 18.57 -5.41 16.25
C LYS A 178 17.80 -4.50 15.29
N TRP A 179 17.11 -5.04 14.30
CA TRP A 179 16.46 -4.24 13.25
C TRP A 179 15.02 -4.66 12.96
N LEU A 180 14.17 -3.67 12.78
CA LEU A 180 12.83 -3.78 12.19
C LEU A 180 12.74 -2.87 10.97
N ILE A 181 12.63 -3.48 9.78
CA ILE A 181 12.35 -2.76 8.54
C ILE A 181 10.85 -2.83 8.26
N ILE A 182 10.22 -1.69 8.01
CA ILE A 182 8.82 -1.61 7.57
C ILE A 182 8.81 -1.01 6.17
N ASP A 183 8.52 -1.85 5.18
CA ASP A 183 8.49 -1.44 3.79
C ASP A 183 7.10 -0.99 3.36
N GLU A 184 7.07 -0.13 2.35
CA GLU A 184 5.88 0.50 1.77
C GLU A 184 4.89 0.99 2.84
N MET A 185 5.39 1.74 3.82
CA MET A 185 4.62 2.22 4.97
C MET A 185 3.32 2.93 4.58
N HIS A 186 3.30 3.63 3.45
CA HIS A 186 2.13 4.32 2.92
C HIS A 186 0.92 3.41 2.69
N SER A 187 1.13 2.10 2.51
CA SER A 187 0.07 1.12 2.30
C SER A 187 -0.44 0.51 3.61
N LEU A 188 0.37 0.57 4.67
CA LEU A 188 0.05 0.01 5.99
C LEU A 188 -0.56 1.06 6.90
N VAL A 189 0.12 2.17 7.07
CA VAL A 189 -0.22 3.28 7.97
C VAL A 189 -1.67 3.73 7.86
N PRO A 190 -2.27 3.92 6.65
CA PRO A 190 -3.63 4.44 6.57
C PRO A 190 -4.73 3.39 6.79
N THR A 191 -4.38 2.21 7.29
CA THR A 191 -5.29 1.07 7.42
C THR A 191 -5.30 0.53 8.83
N LYS A 192 -6.34 -0.25 9.17
CA LYS A 192 -6.38 -1.03 10.42
C LYS A 192 -5.21 -2.00 10.55
N ARG A 193 -4.57 -2.42 9.44
CA ARG A 193 -3.34 -3.24 9.48
C ARG A 193 -2.16 -2.44 10.04
N GLY A 194 -2.06 -1.15 9.72
CA GLY A 194 -1.12 -0.23 10.36
C GLY A 194 -1.40 -0.12 11.85
N THR A 195 -2.66 0.03 12.24
CA THR A 195 -3.06 0.05 13.66
C THR A 195 -2.63 -1.22 14.40
N HIS A 196 -2.85 -2.39 13.79
CA HIS A 196 -2.38 -3.68 14.32
C HIS A 196 -0.84 -3.77 14.41
N LEU A 197 -0.12 -3.28 13.40
CA LEU A 197 1.34 -3.27 13.39
C LEU A 197 1.87 -2.39 14.53
N SER A 198 1.28 -1.21 14.75
CA SER A 198 1.70 -0.30 15.82
C SER A 198 1.55 -0.94 17.21
N LEU A 199 0.43 -1.63 17.48
CA LEU A 199 0.26 -2.42 18.71
C LEU A 199 1.27 -3.57 18.81
N SER A 200 1.59 -4.21 17.68
CA SER A 200 2.60 -5.28 17.65
C SER A 200 4.01 -4.73 17.96
N MET A 201 4.32 -3.51 17.54
CA MET A 201 5.58 -2.83 17.88
C MET A 201 5.63 -2.46 19.36
N ALA A 202 4.54 -1.91 19.92
CA ALA A 202 4.46 -1.66 21.37
C ALA A 202 4.63 -2.94 22.20
N LEU A 203 4.01 -4.03 21.76
CA LEU A 203 4.20 -5.34 22.39
C LEU A 203 5.65 -5.81 22.27
N MET A 204 6.26 -5.67 21.09
CA MET A 204 7.66 -6.02 20.83
C MET A 204 8.59 -5.33 21.83
N ASP A 205 8.44 -4.03 22.03
CA ASP A 205 9.28 -3.24 22.97
C ASP A 205 9.15 -3.70 24.42
N THR A 206 8.04 -4.37 24.76
CA THR A 206 7.79 -4.90 26.11
C THR A 206 8.29 -6.34 26.29
N VAL A 207 8.32 -7.14 25.23
CA VAL A 207 8.58 -8.59 25.33
C VAL A 207 9.90 -9.05 24.71
N VAL A 208 10.54 -8.21 23.91
CA VAL A 208 11.88 -8.40 23.34
C VAL A 208 12.87 -7.60 24.18
N SER A 209 14.00 -8.20 24.53
CA SER A 209 14.97 -7.59 25.46
C SER A 209 16.00 -6.66 24.80
N SER A 210 16.08 -6.66 23.47
CA SER A 210 17.02 -5.86 22.71
C SER A 210 16.40 -4.53 22.25
N ASP A 211 17.24 -3.49 22.17
CA ASP A 211 16.87 -2.24 21.52
C ASP A 211 16.80 -2.44 20.00
N VAL A 212 15.62 -2.23 19.43
CA VAL A 212 15.36 -2.49 18.01
C VAL A 212 15.41 -1.19 17.22
N GLN A 213 16.38 -1.05 16.32
CA GLN A 213 16.43 0.04 15.35
C GLN A 213 15.32 -0.12 14.29
N ARG A 214 14.53 0.93 14.09
CA ARG A 214 13.39 0.94 13.16
C ARG A 214 13.72 1.73 11.90
N ILE A 215 13.45 1.11 10.75
CA ILE A 215 13.72 1.68 9.43
C ILE A 215 12.42 1.61 8.62
N GLY A 216 11.79 2.76 8.41
CA GLY A 216 10.61 2.92 7.57
C GLY A 216 11.00 3.28 6.14
N ILE A 217 10.38 2.64 5.14
CA ILE A 217 10.69 2.90 3.73
C ILE A 217 9.39 3.06 2.95
N SER A 218 9.34 4.04 2.04
CA SER A 218 8.25 4.18 1.09
C SER A 218 8.59 5.19 -0.02
N ALA A 219 7.82 5.15 -1.11
CA ALA A 219 7.93 6.11 -2.21
C ALA A 219 7.07 7.37 -2.04
N THR A 220 5.90 7.26 -1.43
CA THR A 220 4.88 8.32 -1.39
C THR A 220 4.33 8.44 0.02
N MET A 221 4.67 9.48 0.77
CA MET A 221 4.22 9.67 2.15
C MET A 221 4.09 11.15 2.47
N GLU A 222 2.92 11.55 2.97
CA GLU A 222 2.68 12.87 3.53
C GLU A 222 1.55 12.75 4.58
N PRO A 223 1.62 13.40 5.75
CA PRO A 223 2.75 14.14 6.28
C PRO A 223 3.84 13.22 6.83
N LEU A 224 5.10 13.48 6.44
CA LEU A 224 6.25 12.66 6.85
C LEU A 224 6.45 12.63 8.37
N ASP A 225 6.21 13.76 9.04
CA ASP A 225 6.37 13.88 10.49
C ASP A 225 5.46 12.90 11.24
N ALA A 226 4.19 12.79 10.85
CA ALA A 226 3.24 11.87 11.47
C ALA A 226 3.61 10.40 11.20
N VAL A 227 4.18 10.10 10.03
CA VAL A 227 4.68 8.74 9.73
C VAL A 227 5.92 8.42 10.56
N ALA A 228 6.81 9.38 10.74
CA ALA A 228 8.01 9.24 11.57
C ALA A 228 7.62 9.04 13.04
N GLU A 229 6.66 9.81 13.56
CA GLU A 229 6.06 9.59 14.88
C GLU A 229 5.45 8.19 14.99
N PHE A 230 4.66 7.77 14.00
CA PHE A 230 4.05 6.44 13.99
C PHE A 230 5.10 5.32 14.08
N LEU A 231 6.24 5.49 13.40
CA LEU A 231 7.34 4.52 13.40
C LEU A 231 7.96 4.36 14.79
N VAL A 232 8.02 5.42 15.59
CA VAL A 232 8.82 5.43 16.83
C VAL A 232 8.01 5.52 18.12
N ALA A 233 6.72 5.86 18.06
CA ALA A 233 5.88 6.19 19.23
C ALA A 233 6.02 5.25 20.44
N SER A 234 6.06 3.93 20.22
CA SER A 234 6.13 2.94 21.31
C SER A 234 7.53 2.67 21.87
N ASP A 235 8.58 3.22 21.26
CA ASP A 235 9.99 2.90 21.58
C ASP A 235 10.38 3.33 23.00
N SER A 236 10.78 2.39 23.84
CA SER A 236 11.11 2.63 25.23
C SER A 236 12.52 3.17 25.47
N ARG A 237 13.30 3.54 24.42
CA ARG A 237 14.58 4.28 24.54
C ARG A 237 14.45 5.67 25.18
N GLU A 238 13.30 5.99 25.75
CA GLU A 238 13.10 7.08 26.67
C GLU A 238 14.04 6.92 27.89
N THR A 239 14.90 7.90 28.10
CA THR A 239 15.38 8.22 29.44
C THR A 239 14.53 9.38 29.95
N ASP A 240 14.38 9.55 31.27
CA ASP A 240 13.72 10.72 31.86
C ASP A 240 14.28 12.07 31.32
N ALA A 241 15.46 12.05 30.68
CA ALA A 241 16.19 13.20 30.19
C ALA A 241 16.02 13.53 28.69
N GLU A 242 15.87 12.57 27.77
CA GLU A 242 15.93 12.83 26.32
C GLU A 242 14.75 12.24 25.51
N PRO A 243 14.15 13.02 24.58
CA PRO A 243 13.11 12.51 23.68
C PRO A 243 13.69 11.54 22.65
N GLN A 244 12.85 10.63 22.14
CA GLN A 244 13.20 9.76 21.02
C GLN A 244 13.62 10.59 19.80
N LYS A 245 14.62 10.14 19.04
CA LYS A 245 15.04 10.80 17.79
C LYS A 245 14.72 9.94 16.57
N VAL A 246 14.21 10.58 15.53
CA VAL A 246 13.98 9.96 14.22
C VAL A 246 14.48 10.84 13.10
N ALA A 247 15.33 10.26 12.26
CA ALA A 247 15.86 10.90 11.07
C ALA A 247 14.89 10.70 9.89
N ILE A 248 14.60 11.75 9.14
CA ILE A 248 13.82 11.69 7.89
C ILE A 248 14.77 11.98 6.73
N ALA A 249 15.04 10.95 5.92
CA ALA A 249 15.72 11.10 4.65
C ALA A 249 14.68 11.28 3.55
N LYS A 250 14.37 12.54 3.21
CA LYS A 250 13.48 12.89 2.10
C LYS A 250 14.31 13.17 0.85
N ILE A 251 14.27 12.24 -0.10
CA ILE A 251 14.92 12.39 -1.39
C ILE A 251 13.89 12.93 -2.38
N SER A 252 13.90 14.24 -2.59
CA SER A 252 13.10 14.89 -3.64
C SER A 252 13.65 14.45 -5.00
N GLY A 253 12.85 13.69 -5.75
CA GLY A 253 13.21 13.33 -7.11
C GLY A 253 12.70 14.38 -8.07
N ASP A 254 13.58 15.23 -8.60
CA ASP A 254 13.40 15.81 -9.94
C ASP A 254 13.58 14.69 -10.98
N ARG A 255 12.83 13.60 -10.82
CA ARG A 255 12.85 12.50 -11.77
C ARG A 255 12.02 12.98 -12.94
N GLU A 256 12.68 13.19 -14.07
CA GLU A 256 11.98 13.42 -15.32
C GLU A 256 10.97 12.29 -15.52
N LEU A 257 9.72 12.64 -15.78
CA LEU A 257 8.63 11.70 -16.05
C LEU A 257 8.16 11.93 -17.48
N ASP A 258 8.11 10.87 -18.28
CA ASP A 258 7.53 10.92 -19.62
C ASP A 258 6.04 10.59 -19.51
N LEU A 259 5.22 11.62 -19.25
CA LEU A 259 3.77 11.53 -19.09
C LEU A 259 3.05 12.18 -20.26
N ASP A 260 2.03 11.51 -20.79
CA ASP A 260 1.13 12.11 -21.77
C ASP A 260 -0.30 11.54 -21.64
N ILE A 261 -1.29 12.32 -22.04
CA ILE A 261 -2.69 11.90 -22.12
C ILE A 261 -3.02 11.65 -23.60
N ILE A 262 -3.39 10.42 -23.93
CA ILE A 262 -3.70 10.05 -25.31
C ILE A 262 -5.22 9.94 -25.46
N LEU A 263 -5.78 10.78 -26.34
CA LEU A 263 -7.18 10.63 -26.72
C LEU A 263 -7.36 9.36 -27.58
N PRO A 264 -8.32 8.48 -27.25
CA PRO A 264 -8.54 7.25 -28.00
C PRO A 264 -8.95 7.50 -29.45
N THR A 265 -9.58 8.64 -29.73
CA THR A 265 -10.03 9.02 -31.07
C THR A 265 -10.04 10.54 -31.21
N PRO A 266 -9.79 11.12 -32.41
CA PRO A 266 -9.96 12.55 -32.67
C PRO A 266 -11.40 13.03 -32.43
N ARG A 267 -12.38 12.11 -32.45
CA ARG A 267 -13.81 12.39 -32.23
C ARG A 267 -14.24 12.19 -30.77
N PHE A 268 -13.31 12.17 -29.82
CA PHE A 268 -13.53 11.81 -28.41
C PHE A 268 -14.76 12.49 -27.79
N SER A 269 -14.92 13.80 -27.96
CA SER A 269 -16.03 14.58 -27.40
C SER A 269 -17.39 14.33 -28.08
N SER A 270 -17.43 13.60 -29.20
CA SER A 270 -18.61 13.48 -30.06
C SER A 270 -19.12 12.04 -30.26
N ILE A 271 -18.46 11.05 -29.63
CA ILE A 271 -18.88 9.65 -29.70
C ILE A 271 -19.56 9.21 -28.39
N PRO A 272 -20.46 8.21 -28.44
CA PRO A 272 -21.04 7.64 -27.22
C PRO A 272 -19.96 7.06 -26.30
N VAL A 273 -20.07 7.31 -24.99
CA VAL A 273 -19.11 6.82 -23.97
C VAL A 273 -18.88 5.30 -24.05
N LYS A 274 -19.93 4.54 -24.39
CA LYS A 274 -19.85 3.07 -24.56
C LYS A 274 -18.88 2.61 -25.66
N GLU A 275 -18.58 3.46 -26.64
CA GLU A 275 -17.66 3.18 -27.77
C GLU A 275 -16.21 3.56 -27.44
N ILE A 276 -15.98 4.37 -26.40
CA ILE A 276 -14.64 4.82 -26.00
C ILE A 276 -13.74 3.64 -25.60
N LEU A 277 -14.31 2.60 -24.98
CA LEU A 277 -13.56 1.41 -24.58
C LEU A 277 -12.92 0.68 -25.77
N ASP A 278 -13.65 0.53 -26.88
CA ASP A 278 -13.11 -0.14 -28.07
C ASP A 278 -11.93 0.64 -28.65
N HIS A 279 -12.05 1.96 -28.74
CA HIS A 279 -10.94 2.81 -29.17
C HIS A 279 -9.76 2.80 -28.18
N ASN A 280 -10.02 2.74 -26.87
CA ASN A 280 -8.96 2.56 -25.88
C ASN A 280 -8.23 1.22 -26.06
N VAL A 281 -8.94 0.14 -26.37
CA VAL A 281 -8.32 -1.17 -26.67
C VAL A 281 -7.41 -1.08 -27.89
N ASP A 282 -7.85 -0.41 -28.96
CA ASP A 282 -7.02 -0.19 -30.16
C ASP A 282 -5.73 0.56 -29.80
N ARG A 283 -5.84 1.65 -29.01
CA ARG A 283 -4.68 2.40 -28.55
C ARG A 283 -3.76 1.61 -27.65
N ILE A 284 -4.30 0.81 -26.73
CA ILE A 284 -3.50 -0.07 -25.87
C ILE A 284 -2.68 -1.03 -26.73
N LYS A 285 -3.31 -1.64 -27.74
CA LYS A 285 -2.63 -2.55 -28.67
C LYS A 285 -1.51 -1.84 -29.42
N GLU A 286 -1.79 -0.68 -30.04
CA GLU A 286 -0.78 0.11 -30.77
C GLU A 286 0.43 0.46 -29.89
N LEU A 287 0.16 0.97 -28.69
CA LEU A 287 1.21 1.38 -27.75
C LEU A 287 2.02 0.17 -27.27
N ALA A 288 1.36 -0.94 -26.97
CA ALA A 288 2.04 -2.13 -26.49
C ALA A 288 2.85 -2.82 -27.59
N GLU A 289 2.40 -2.83 -28.85
CA GLU A 289 3.19 -3.33 -29.98
C GLU A 289 4.45 -2.49 -30.25
N ALA A 290 4.40 -1.20 -29.92
CA ALA A 290 5.54 -0.28 -30.02
C ALA A 290 6.55 -0.38 -28.86
N HIS A 291 6.25 -1.16 -27.81
CA HIS A 291 7.08 -1.30 -26.62
C HIS A 291 7.41 -2.77 -26.34
N THR A 292 8.42 -3.03 -25.51
CA THR A 292 8.87 -4.41 -25.22
C THR A 292 7.89 -5.10 -24.29
N THR A 293 7.53 -4.43 -23.19
CA THR A 293 6.63 -4.97 -22.17
C THR A 293 5.82 -3.84 -21.56
N THR A 294 4.51 -3.87 -21.79
CA THR A 294 3.57 -2.86 -21.31
C THR A 294 2.75 -3.36 -20.14
N LEU A 295 2.63 -2.55 -19.10
CA LEU A 295 1.73 -2.80 -17.97
C LEU A 295 0.52 -1.86 -18.05
N VAL A 296 -0.66 -2.44 -18.25
CA VAL A 296 -1.92 -1.70 -18.40
C VAL A 296 -2.70 -1.78 -17.09
N PHE A 297 -2.90 -0.65 -16.43
CA PHE A 297 -3.73 -0.55 -15.25
C PHE A 297 -5.16 -0.13 -15.60
N VAL A 298 -6.10 -0.86 -15.01
CA VAL A 298 -7.54 -0.56 -15.04
C VAL A 298 -8.07 -0.56 -13.60
N ASN A 299 -9.18 0.11 -13.34
CA ASN A 299 -9.60 0.32 -11.94
C ASN A 299 -10.38 -0.84 -11.31
N THR A 300 -10.83 -1.83 -12.09
CA THR A 300 -11.63 -2.95 -11.57
C THR A 300 -11.20 -4.29 -12.15
N ARG A 301 -11.42 -5.37 -11.40
CA ARG A 301 -11.11 -6.74 -11.84
C ARG A 301 -11.92 -7.13 -13.09
N ASN A 302 -13.19 -6.73 -13.15
CA ASN A 302 -14.04 -6.99 -14.31
C ASN A 302 -13.53 -6.27 -15.56
N MET A 303 -13.04 -5.04 -15.42
CA MET A 303 -12.42 -4.32 -16.53
C MET A 303 -11.12 -4.99 -16.98
N THR A 304 -10.36 -5.58 -16.05
CA THR A 304 -9.14 -6.35 -16.39
C THR A 304 -9.46 -7.47 -17.36
N GLU A 305 -10.42 -8.34 -17.00
CA GLU A 305 -10.85 -9.44 -17.85
C GLU A 305 -11.43 -8.96 -19.18
N THR A 306 -12.24 -7.90 -19.14
CA THR A 306 -12.83 -7.30 -20.35
C THR A 306 -11.77 -6.81 -21.33
N VAL A 307 -10.77 -6.07 -20.86
CA VAL A 307 -9.69 -5.53 -21.70
C VAL A 307 -8.80 -6.64 -22.22
N VAL A 308 -8.43 -7.64 -21.39
CA VAL A 308 -7.66 -8.82 -21.83
C VAL A 308 -8.39 -9.56 -22.95
N GLN A 309 -9.68 -9.82 -22.78
CA GLN A 309 -10.48 -10.51 -23.79
C GLN A 309 -10.53 -9.71 -25.11
N ARG A 310 -10.76 -8.40 -25.04
CA ARG A 310 -10.82 -7.54 -26.24
C ARG A 310 -9.47 -7.46 -26.96
N LEU A 311 -8.35 -7.36 -26.22
CA LEU A 311 -7.01 -7.38 -26.81
C LEU A 311 -6.71 -8.72 -27.50
N LYS A 312 -7.11 -9.85 -26.88
CA LYS A 312 -6.98 -11.19 -27.50
C LYS A 312 -7.82 -11.30 -28.78
N ILE A 313 -9.05 -10.79 -28.78
CA ILE A 313 -9.92 -10.74 -29.97
C ILE A 313 -9.31 -9.84 -31.06
N ALA A 314 -8.67 -8.73 -30.68
CA ALA A 314 -7.96 -7.84 -31.59
C ALA A 314 -6.66 -8.45 -32.15
N GLY A 315 -6.34 -9.71 -31.82
CA GLY A 315 -5.20 -10.45 -32.36
C GLY A 315 -3.88 -10.14 -31.65
N MET A 316 -3.91 -9.57 -30.45
CA MET A 316 -2.69 -9.29 -29.70
C MET A 316 -2.17 -10.56 -29.02
N GLU A 317 -0.90 -10.90 -29.28
CA GLU A 317 -0.21 -12.03 -28.65
C GLU A 317 0.52 -11.62 -27.37
N GLY A 318 0.74 -12.59 -26.45
CA GLY A 318 1.47 -12.33 -25.21
C GLY A 318 0.75 -11.40 -24.23
N VAL A 319 -0.60 -11.44 -24.21
CA VAL A 319 -1.45 -10.66 -23.31
C VAL A 319 -1.99 -11.54 -22.19
N GLU A 320 -1.78 -11.14 -20.94
CA GLU A 320 -2.39 -11.80 -19.77
C GLU A 320 -3.01 -10.81 -18.78
N GLY A 321 -3.97 -11.32 -18.00
CA GLY A 321 -4.59 -10.59 -16.89
C GLY A 321 -3.89 -10.88 -15.57
N HIS A 322 -3.93 -9.92 -14.64
CA HIS A 322 -3.46 -10.10 -13.27
C HIS A 322 -4.35 -9.35 -12.27
N HIS A 323 -5.05 -10.09 -11.40
CA HIS A 323 -5.84 -9.50 -10.32
C HIS A 323 -5.98 -10.42 -9.09
N GLY A 324 -6.34 -9.86 -7.93
CA GLY A 324 -6.38 -10.58 -6.65
C GLY A 324 -7.29 -11.81 -6.59
N SER A 325 -8.33 -11.89 -7.44
CA SER A 325 -9.22 -13.07 -7.52
C SER A 325 -8.67 -14.25 -8.33
N MET A 326 -7.48 -14.13 -8.94
CA MET A 326 -6.87 -15.23 -9.70
C MET A 326 -6.17 -16.23 -8.78
N ASP A 327 -6.15 -17.48 -9.21
CA ASP A 327 -5.41 -18.55 -8.55
C ASP A 327 -3.94 -18.18 -8.37
N LYS A 328 -3.40 -18.52 -7.18
CA LYS A 328 -2.01 -18.20 -6.79
C LYS A 328 -0.99 -18.72 -7.82
N ALA A 329 -1.20 -19.92 -8.35
CA ALA A 329 -0.29 -20.51 -9.35
C ALA A 329 -0.27 -19.69 -10.65
N ILE A 330 -1.42 -19.21 -11.11
CA ILE A 330 -1.54 -18.41 -12.33
C ILE A 330 -0.86 -17.05 -12.11
N ARG A 331 -1.11 -16.40 -10.96
CA ARG A 331 -0.46 -15.13 -10.63
C ARG A 331 1.05 -15.23 -10.64
N LEU A 332 1.61 -16.25 -9.99
CA LEU A 332 3.06 -16.49 -9.96
C LEU A 332 3.65 -16.76 -11.35
N ASP A 333 2.91 -17.47 -12.22
CA ASP A 333 3.32 -17.70 -13.60
C ASP A 333 3.35 -16.40 -14.42
N VAL A 334 2.30 -15.57 -14.32
CA VAL A 334 2.23 -14.26 -14.97
C VAL A 334 3.33 -13.32 -14.46
N GLU A 335 3.53 -13.23 -13.14
CA GLU A 335 4.60 -12.44 -12.52
C GLU A 335 5.99 -12.88 -13.01
N SER A 336 6.23 -14.19 -13.09
CA SER A 336 7.48 -14.76 -13.59
C SER A 336 7.71 -14.45 -15.06
N LYS A 337 6.71 -14.67 -15.92
CA LYS A 337 6.81 -14.38 -17.34
C LYS A 337 7.02 -12.89 -17.59
N LEU A 338 6.31 -12.03 -16.84
CA LEU A 338 6.47 -10.60 -16.91
C LEU A 338 7.89 -10.16 -16.50
N LYS A 339 8.42 -10.64 -15.37
CA LYS A 339 9.79 -10.36 -14.90
C LYS A 339 10.86 -10.77 -15.92
N ASN A 340 10.62 -11.86 -16.65
CA ASN A 340 11.53 -12.36 -17.69
C ASN A 340 11.31 -11.73 -19.09
N GLY A 341 10.40 -10.76 -19.23
CA GLY A 341 10.10 -10.11 -20.52
C GLY A 341 9.42 -11.03 -21.54
N LEU A 342 8.75 -12.09 -21.09
CA LEU A 342 8.07 -13.07 -21.93
C LEU A 342 6.63 -12.68 -22.29
N LEU A 343 6.11 -11.59 -21.71
CA LEU A 343 4.80 -11.03 -22.00
C LEU A 343 4.95 -9.65 -22.63
N ARG A 344 4.18 -9.41 -23.70
CA ARG A 344 4.12 -8.10 -24.35
C ARG A 344 3.24 -7.15 -23.55
N CYS A 345 2.15 -7.65 -22.98
CA CYS A 345 1.19 -6.83 -22.24
C CYS A 345 0.61 -7.60 -21.07
N VAL A 346 0.58 -6.95 -19.91
CA VAL A 346 -0.15 -7.44 -18.74
C VAL A 346 -1.18 -6.39 -18.35
N VAL A 347 -2.44 -6.80 -18.25
CA VAL A 347 -3.51 -5.95 -17.75
C VAL A 347 -3.73 -6.26 -16.28
N SER A 348 -3.68 -5.25 -15.42
CA SER A 348 -3.88 -5.42 -13.98
C SER A 348 -4.86 -4.41 -13.39
N SER A 349 -5.50 -4.84 -12.30
CA SER A 349 -6.14 -3.90 -11.37
C SER A 349 -5.09 -3.35 -10.38
N SER A 350 -5.36 -3.27 -9.08
CA SER A 350 -4.38 -2.80 -8.10
C SER A 350 -3.29 -3.82 -7.74
N SER A 351 -3.38 -5.07 -8.21
CA SER A 351 -2.51 -6.15 -7.71
C SER A 351 -1.04 -6.04 -8.11
N LEU A 352 -0.72 -5.35 -9.21
CA LEU A 352 0.66 -5.09 -9.66
C LEU A 352 1.11 -3.64 -9.41
N GLU A 353 0.30 -2.86 -8.69
CA GLU A 353 0.62 -1.48 -8.28
C GLU A 353 1.84 -1.45 -7.35
N MET A 354 1.96 -2.49 -6.52
CA MET A 354 2.96 -2.60 -5.47
C MET A 354 3.76 -3.89 -5.60
N GLY A 355 5.03 -3.81 -5.23
CA GLY A 355 5.71 -4.93 -4.60
C GLY A 355 6.22 -6.07 -5.49
N ILE A 356 6.42 -5.82 -6.78
CA ILE A 356 7.32 -6.67 -7.58
C ILE A 356 8.29 -5.78 -8.35
N ASP A 357 9.57 -6.14 -8.33
CA ASP A 357 10.57 -5.57 -9.22
C ASP A 357 10.38 -6.12 -10.63
N ILE A 358 9.79 -5.30 -11.51
CA ILE A 358 9.50 -5.62 -12.90
C ILE A 358 10.44 -4.84 -13.81
N GLY A 359 11.73 -5.15 -13.73
CA GLY A 359 12.77 -4.46 -14.51
C GLY A 359 12.62 -4.51 -16.04
N SER A 360 11.68 -5.30 -16.57
CA SER A 360 11.36 -5.44 -18.00
C SER A 360 10.33 -4.43 -18.52
N VAL A 361 9.53 -3.81 -17.66
CA VAL A 361 8.43 -2.92 -18.09
C VAL A 361 9.00 -1.57 -18.54
N ASP A 362 8.76 -1.23 -19.80
CA ASP A 362 9.21 0.03 -20.43
C ASP A 362 8.06 1.04 -20.66
N LEU A 363 6.80 0.61 -20.49
CA LEU A 363 5.63 1.49 -20.56
C LEU A 363 4.54 1.08 -19.56
N VAL A 364 3.97 2.08 -18.88
CA VAL A 364 2.71 1.96 -18.15
C VAL A 364 1.58 2.65 -18.91
N ILE A 365 0.42 2.00 -19.02
CA ILE A 365 -0.81 2.61 -19.52
C ILE A 365 -1.83 2.62 -18.39
N GLN A 366 -2.40 3.78 -18.08
CA GLN A 366 -3.45 3.91 -17.07
C GLN A 366 -4.78 4.24 -17.77
N VAL A 367 -5.74 3.32 -17.72
CA VAL A 367 -7.07 3.48 -18.30
C VAL A 367 -8.01 4.07 -17.25
N GLY A 368 -8.45 5.30 -17.53
CA GLY A 368 -9.21 6.14 -16.63
C GLY A 368 -8.41 6.65 -15.43
N SER A 369 -8.94 7.62 -14.71
CA SER A 369 -8.29 8.15 -13.51
C SER A 369 -8.22 7.07 -12.42
N PRO A 370 -7.05 6.87 -11.77
CA PRO A 370 -6.93 6.01 -10.60
C PRO A 370 -7.60 6.57 -9.34
N GLY A 371 -8.03 7.84 -9.35
CA GLY A 371 -8.66 8.52 -8.21
C GLY A 371 -7.69 9.01 -7.13
N SER A 372 -6.40 8.69 -7.23
CA SER A 372 -5.36 9.07 -6.25
C SER A 372 -4.06 9.42 -6.97
N ILE A 373 -3.40 10.48 -6.51
CA ILE A 373 -2.06 10.90 -6.98
C ILE A 373 -1.02 9.85 -6.58
N ALA A 374 -1.08 9.36 -5.34
CA ALA A 374 -0.18 8.33 -4.83
C ALA A 374 -0.28 7.03 -5.65
N THR A 375 -1.49 6.54 -5.92
CA THR A 375 -1.70 5.36 -6.78
C THR A 375 -1.14 5.59 -8.18
N ALA A 376 -1.35 6.77 -8.77
CA ALA A 376 -0.80 7.08 -10.09
C ALA A 376 0.73 6.99 -10.09
N LEU A 377 1.40 7.65 -9.13
CA LEU A 377 2.86 7.62 -8.99
C LEU A 377 3.42 6.22 -8.79
N GLN A 378 2.74 5.37 -8.01
CA GLN A 378 3.16 3.98 -7.80
C GLN A 378 3.05 3.15 -9.06
N ARG A 379 1.96 3.32 -9.83
CA ARG A 379 1.75 2.66 -11.11
C ARG A 379 2.77 3.11 -12.14
N ILE A 380 2.97 4.41 -12.31
CA ILE A 380 3.98 5.01 -13.20
C ILE A 380 5.38 4.48 -12.84
N GLY A 381 5.67 4.40 -11.55
CA GLY A 381 6.93 3.91 -11.01
C GLY A 381 7.24 2.43 -11.29
N ARG A 382 6.34 1.69 -11.94
CA ARG A 382 6.58 0.32 -12.46
C ARG A 382 7.28 0.32 -13.83
N ALA A 383 7.19 1.39 -14.61
CA ALA A 383 7.94 1.53 -15.85
C ALA A 383 9.34 2.09 -15.58
N GLY A 384 10.35 1.59 -16.28
CA GLY A 384 11.73 2.09 -16.17
C GLY A 384 12.27 1.95 -14.74
N HIS A 385 11.97 0.83 -14.07
CA HIS A 385 12.27 0.58 -12.65
C HIS A 385 13.77 0.39 -12.31
N GLN A 386 14.67 0.90 -13.15
CA GLN A 386 16.11 0.84 -12.95
C GLN A 386 16.64 2.20 -12.49
N VAL A 387 17.79 2.21 -11.80
CA VAL A 387 18.46 3.45 -11.38
C VAL A 387 18.79 4.28 -12.64
N GLY A 388 18.26 5.51 -12.70
CA GLY A 388 18.40 6.39 -13.86
C GLY A 388 17.43 6.12 -15.02
N GLY A 389 16.54 5.15 -14.91
CA GLY A 389 15.48 4.92 -15.92
C GLY A 389 14.46 6.06 -15.94
N LEU A 390 13.96 6.40 -17.12
CA LEU A 390 12.89 7.38 -17.34
C LEU A 390 11.52 6.68 -17.25
N PRO A 391 10.71 6.90 -16.19
CA PRO A 391 9.39 6.31 -16.07
C PRO A 391 8.48 6.89 -17.15
N ARG A 392 7.94 6.02 -18.00
CA ARG A 392 7.03 6.38 -19.08
C ARG A 392 5.61 5.90 -18.77
N ALA A 393 4.65 6.82 -18.84
CA ALA A 393 3.25 6.48 -18.71
C ALA A 393 2.34 7.22 -19.69
N ARG A 394 1.27 6.54 -20.12
CA ARG A 394 0.21 7.13 -20.95
C ARG A 394 -1.14 6.97 -20.26
N PHE A 395 -1.88 8.05 -20.16
CA PHE A 395 -3.24 8.04 -19.62
C PHE A 395 -4.25 7.97 -20.75
N LEU A 396 -5.22 7.07 -20.63
CA LEU A 396 -6.30 6.87 -21.59
C LEU A 396 -7.65 7.22 -20.94
N PRO A 397 -8.27 8.35 -21.29
CA PRO A 397 -9.53 8.76 -20.70
C PRO A 397 -10.68 7.85 -21.14
N THR A 398 -11.65 7.69 -20.25
CA THR A 398 -12.87 6.88 -20.44
C THR A 398 -14.12 7.71 -20.67
N SER A 399 -14.06 9.01 -20.37
CA SER A 399 -15.12 9.99 -20.62
C SER A 399 -14.56 11.43 -20.58
N PRO A 400 -15.30 12.45 -21.03
CA PRO A 400 -14.87 13.85 -20.86
C PRO A 400 -14.67 14.29 -19.41
N HIS A 401 -15.50 13.80 -18.47
CA HIS A 401 -15.30 14.05 -17.03
C HIS A 401 -14.00 13.43 -16.51
N ASP A 402 -13.70 12.22 -16.97
CA ASP A 402 -12.49 11.50 -16.62
C ASP A 402 -11.23 12.13 -17.25
N LEU A 403 -11.34 12.69 -18.47
CA LEU A 403 -10.28 13.49 -19.08
C LEU A 403 -9.92 14.70 -18.22
N MET A 404 -10.91 15.43 -17.71
CA MET A 404 -10.68 16.57 -16.82
C MET A 404 -9.94 16.14 -15.53
N GLU A 405 -10.33 15.00 -14.96
CA GLU A 405 -9.65 14.45 -13.79
C GLU A 405 -8.20 14.02 -14.10
N LEU A 406 -7.95 13.38 -15.24
CA LEU A 406 -6.62 12.99 -15.68
C LEU A 406 -5.71 14.20 -15.95
N VAL A 407 -6.25 15.29 -16.51
CA VAL A 407 -5.51 16.56 -16.66
C VAL A 407 -5.14 17.11 -15.29
N ALA A 408 -6.09 17.17 -14.35
CA ALA A 408 -5.81 17.63 -12.99
C ALA A 408 -4.79 16.75 -12.27
N LEU A 409 -4.86 15.43 -12.47
CA LEU A 409 -3.90 14.46 -11.94
C LEU A 409 -2.50 14.67 -12.49
N GLN A 410 -2.35 14.81 -13.82
CA GLN A 410 -1.06 15.07 -14.45
C GLN A 410 -0.45 16.37 -13.92
N MET A 411 -1.26 17.43 -13.81
CA MET A 411 -0.82 18.69 -13.22
C MET A 411 -0.35 18.52 -11.77
N ALA A 412 -1.13 17.84 -10.92
CA ALA A 412 -0.77 17.62 -9.52
C ALA A 412 0.54 16.83 -9.38
N ILE A 413 0.76 15.82 -10.25
CA ILE A 413 2.02 15.06 -10.31
C ILE A 413 3.19 15.96 -10.69
N LEU A 414 3.03 16.80 -11.72
CA LEU A 414 4.09 17.71 -12.20
C LEU A 414 4.39 18.84 -11.19
N GLU A 415 3.39 19.26 -10.40
CA GLU A 415 3.52 20.21 -9.30
C GLU A 415 4.12 19.56 -8.02
N GLY A 416 4.34 18.24 -8.02
CA GLY A 416 4.90 17.50 -6.89
C GLY A 416 3.92 17.30 -5.72
N GLU A 417 2.61 17.45 -5.96
CA GLU A 417 1.59 17.20 -4.94
C GLU A 417 1.50 15.72 -4.58
N MET A 418 1.13 15.43 -3.34
CA MET A 418 0.93 14.07 -2.83
C MET A 418 -0.35 14.00 -2.01
N ASP A 419 -0.98 12.83 -2.01
CA ASP A 419 -2.16 12.59 -1.16
C ASP A 419 -1.75 12.50 0.32
N LEU A 420 -2.54 13.12 1.21
CA LEU A 420 -2.32 13.02 2.65
C LEU A 420 -2.80 11.65 3.17
N LEU A 421 -1.91 10.97 3.88
CA LEU A 421 -2.20 9.75 4.60
C LEU A 421 -3.13 10.07 5.78
N LYS A 422 -4.23 9.32 5.87
CA LYS A 422 -5.16 9.37 6.99
C LYS A 422 -4.85 8.22 7.94
N PHE A 423 -4.70 8.50 9.22
CA PHE A 423 -4.29 7.50 10.20
C PHE A 423 -5.51 7.08 11.04
N PRO A 424 -5.98 5.82 10.94
CA PRO A 424 -7.06 5.34 11.79
C PRO A 424 -6.65 5.38 13.26
N GLN A 425 -7.45 6.03 14.10
CA GLN A 425 -7.25 6.11 15.55
C GLN A 425 -8.29 5.26 16.28
N ASN A 426 -7.93 4.77 17.48
CA ASN A 426 -8.84 4.09 18.41
C ASN A 426 -9.72 3.00 17.75
N SER A 427 -9.12 2.17 16.89
CA SER A 427 -9.86 1.05 16.28
C SER A 427 -10.15 -0.03 17.32
N LEU A 428 -11.30 0.08 18.00
CA LEU A 428 -11.66 -0.76 19.15
C LEU A 428 -11.78 -2.25 18.80
N ASP A 429 -12.11 -2.59 17.55
CA ASP A 429 -12.12 -3.97 17.07
C ASP A 429 -10.71 -4.58 16.99
N VAL A 430 -9.72 -3.80 16.54
CA VAL A 430 -8.31 -4.21 16.53
C VAL A 430 -7.77 -4.31 17.96
N LEU A 431 -8.19 -3.39 18.84
CA LEU A 431 -7.85 -3.41 20.28
C LEU A 431 -8.37 -4.68 20.94
N ALA A 432 -9.64 -5.04 20.70
CA ALA A 432 -10.23 -6.25 21.26
C ALA A 432 -9.43 -7.51 20.87
N GLN A 433 -9.04 -7.62 19.60
CA GLN A 433 -8.20 -8.71 19.12
C GLN A 433 -6.82 -8.73 19.82
N PHE A 434 -6.22 -7.55 20.00
CA PHE A 434 -4.92 -7.40 20.65
C PHE A 434 -4.96 -7.83 22.12
N LEU A 435 -5.99 -7.43 22.87
CA LEU A 435 -6.17 -7.78 24.28
C LEU A 435 -6.30 -9.30 24.47
N ILE A 436 -7.05 -9.99 23.60
CA ILE A 436 -7.09 -11.45 23.58
C ILE A 436 -5.68 -12.02 23.39
N GLY A 437 -4.90 -11.44 22.47
CA GLY A 437 -3.50 -11.82 22.21
C GLY A 437 -2.59 -11.67 23.44
N LEU A 438 -2.73 -10.58 24.20
CA LEU A 438 -1.96 -10.34 25.42
C LEU A 438 -2.12 -11.47 26.45
N THR A 439 -3.35 -11.97 26.63
CA THR A 439 -3.65 -13.04 27.59
C THR A 439 -2.94 -14.37 27.29
N ILE A 440 -2.49 -14.59 26.04
CA ILE A 440 -1.75 -15.80 25.64
C ILE A 440 -0.35 -15.80 26.26
N ILE A 441 0.21 -14.60 26.48
CA ILE A 441 1.57 -14.40 26.96
C ILE A 441 1.61 -14.64 28.47
N LYS A 442 0.81 -13.88 29.22
CA LYS A 442 0.71 -13.88 30.67
C LYS A 442 -0.64 -13.26 31.08
N GLU A 443 -0.94 -13.30 32.38
CA GLU A 443 -1.93 -12.41 32.99
C GLU A 443 -1.35 -10.99 33.06
N TRP A 444 -2.21 -10.01 32.87
CA TRP A 444 -1.85 -8.60 32.81
C TRP A 444 -2.60 -7.83 33.87
N ASP A 445 -1.92 -6.86 34.48
CA ASP A 445 -2.58 -5.76 35.17
C ASP A 445 -3.29 -4.88 34.13
N ILE A 446 -4.49 -4.40 34.47
CA ILE A 446 -5.35 -3.63 33.56
C ILE A 446 -4.67 -2.32 33.15
N ASP A 447 -4.01 -1.63 34.08
CA ASP A 447 -3.37 -0.34 33.85
C ASP A 447 -2.03 -0.48 33.10
N ASP A 448 -1.29 -1.55 33.38
CA ASP A 448 -0.09 -1.90 32.61
C ASP A 448 -0.43 -2.16 31.13
N ALA A 449 -1.51 -2.91 30.87
CA ALA A 449 -1.96 -3.17 29.50
C ALA A 449 -2.52 -1.92 28.82
N TYR A 450 -3.21 -1.04 29.54
CA TYR A 450 -3.61 0.26 29.02
C TYR A 450 -2.40 1.14 28.67
N SER A 451 -1.36 1.14 29.50
CA SER A 451 -0.10 1.87 29.26
C SER A 451 0.62 1.34 28.01
N LEU A 452 0.63 0.02 27.82
CA LEU A 452 1.13 -0.63 26.60
C LEU A 452 0.34 -0.20 25.35
N VAL A 453 -0.98 -0.19 25.43
CA VAL A 453 -1.85 0.18 24.31
C VAL A 453 -1.64 1.65 23.95
N THR A 454 -1.64 2.54 24.94
CA THR A 454 -1.51 4.00 24.74
C THR A 454 -0.10 4.43 24.36
N SER A 455 0.93 3.59 24.54
CA SER A 455 2.26 3.87 23.97
C SER A 455 2.28 3.79 22.45
N SER A 456 1.33 3.07 21.84
CA SER A 456 1.20 2.97 20.39
C SER A 456 0.52 4.21 19.78
N TRP A 457 1.04 4.68 18.65
CA TRP A 457 0.59 5.95 18.03
C TRP A 457 -0.94 6.05 17.80
N PRO A 458 -1.63 5.01 17.27
CA PRO A 458 -3.06 5.08 16.98
C PRO A 458 -3.97 5.18 18.23
N TYR A 459 -3.43 4.83 19.40
CA TYR A 459 -4.17 4.75 20.67
C TYR A 459 -3.64 5.70 21.74
N LYS A 460 -2.69 6.60 21.40
CA LYS A 460 -2.11 7.59 22.33
C LYS A 460 -3.15 8.50 23.00
N ALA A 461 -4.32 8.63 22.40
CA ALA A 461 -5.46 9.40 22.90
C ALA A 461 -6.69 8.51 23.18
N LEU A 462 -6.51 7.21 23.39
CA LEU A 462 -7.61 6.28 23.72
C LEU A 462 -8.17 6.63 25.11
N PRO A 463 -9.46 6.98 25.24
CA PRO A 463 -10.08 7.18 26.55
C PRO A 463 -10.01 5.90 27.38
N TYR A 464 -9.76 6.04 28.68
CA TYR A 464 -9.70 4.87 29.59
C TYR A 464 -11.06 4.15 29.65
N ASP A 465 -12.17 4.90 29.65
CA ASP A 465 -13.52 4.33 29.66
C ASP A 465 -13.77 3.44 28.43
N ASP A 466 -13.40 3.88 27.22
CA ASP A 466 -13.52 3.06 25.99
C ASP A 466 -12.67 1.77 26.07
N TYR A 467 -11.50 1.83 26.72
CA TYR A 467 -10.65 0.66 26.94
C TYR A 467 -11.32 -0.35 27.88
N ILE A 468 -11.90 0.15 28.97
CA ILE A 468 -12.65 -0.65 29.94
C ILE A 468 -13.89 -1.28 29.29
N GLU A 469 -14.67 -0.53 28.52
CA GLU A 469 -15.84 -1.07 27.80
C GLU A 469 -15.47 -2.23 26.86
N VAL A 470 -14.29 -2.18 26.23
CA VAL A 470 -13.79 -3.30 25.41
C VAL A 470 -13.44 -4.51 26.26
N LEU A 471 -12.80 -4.33 27.42
CA LEU A 471 -12.50 -5.44 28.34
C LEU A 471 -13.77 -6.08 28.89
N ASP A 472 -14.76 -5.27 29.28
CA ASP A 472 -16.07 -5.72 29.77
C ASP A 472 -16.76 -6.58 28.72
N MET A 473 -16.85 -6.08 27.49
CA MET A 473 -17.41 -6.81 26.36
C MET A 473 -16.68 -8.14 26.11
N LEU A 474 -15.35 -8.16 26.24
CA LEU A 474 -14.58 -9.39 26.08
C LEU A 474 -14.81 -10.40 27.21
N ASP A 475 -15.04 -9.98 28.45
CA ASP A 475 -15.39 -10.88 29.55
C ASP A 475 -16.82 -11.42 29.41
N GLU A 476 -17.79 -10.57 29.04
CA GLU A 476 -19.17 -10.95 28.75
C GLU A 476 -19.25 -12.01 27.64
N GLU A 477 -18.48 -11.81 26.56
CA GLU A 477 -18.32 -12.76 25.45
C GLU A 477 -17.41 -13.95 25.78
N ARG A 478 -16.95 -14.06 27.03
CA ARG A 478 -16.10 -15.13 27.58
C ARG A 478 -14.81 -15.34 26.77
N ARG A 479 -14.26 -14.26 26.22
CA ARG A 479 -13.00 -14.24 25.47
C ARG A 479 -11.80 -14.04 26.38
N VAL A 480 -11.96 -13.25 27.44
CA VAL A 480 -10.98 -13.06 28.52
C VAL A 480 -11.63 -13.38 29.86
N TRP A 481 -10.80 -13.53 30.89
CA TRP A 481 -11.24 -13.50 32.30
C TRP A 481 -10.80 -12.16 32.87
N LEU A 482 -11.67 -11.52 33.64
CA LEU A 482 -11.45 -10.21 34.23
C LEU A 482 -11.75 -10.26 35.74
N ASP A 483 -10.85 -9.68 36.53
CA ASP A 483 -10.96 -9.54 37.98
C ASP A 483 -10.70 -8.09 38.38
N TRP A 484 -11.78 -7.42 38.78
CA TRP A 484 -11.76 -6.03 39.20
C TRP A 484 -11.14 -5.81 40.57
N GLU A 485 -11.19 -6.81 41.45
CA GLU A 485 -10.65 -6.69 42.80
C GLU A 485 -9.12 -6.75 42.76
N ASP A 486 -8.57 -7.65 41.93
CA ASP A 486 -7.13 -7.84 41.75
C ASP A 486 -6.52 -6.98 40.62
N ASN A 487 -7.32 -6.15 39.94
CA ASN A 487 -6.95 -5.30 38.78
C ASN A 487 -6.30 -6.08 37.63
N ARG A 488 -6.83 -7.27 37.29
CA ARG A 488 -6.18 -8.19 36.35
C ARG A 488 -7.11 -8.77 35.32
N PHE A 489 -6.54 -9.09 34.16
CA PHE A 489 -7.21 -9.91 33.16
C PHE A 489 -6.27 -10.98 32.59
N GLY A 490 -6.89 -12.06 32.11
CA GLY A 490 -6.16 -13.26 31.73
C GLY A 490 -6.91 -14.15 30.77
N LYS A 491 -6.29 -15.29 30.48
CA LYS A 491 -6.76 -16.22 29.45
C LYS A 491 -8.02 -16.95 29.91
N ARG A 492 -9.08 -16.91 29.09
CA ARG A 492 -10.30 -17.72 29.29
C ARG A 492 -10.61 -18.57 28.06
N GLY A 493 -11.04 -19.81 28.30
CA GLY A 493 -11.52 -20.72 27.26
C GLY A 493 -10.57 -20.87 26.07
N PHE A 494 -11.08 -20.60 24.86
CA PHE A 494 -10.39 -20.80 23.58
C PHE A 494 -9.63 -19.55 23.08
N ALA A 495 -9.35 -18.55 23.92
CA ALA A 495 -8.67 -17.30 23.54
C ALA A 495 -7.48 -17.50 22.59
N GLN A 496 -6.60 -18.47 22.89
CA GLN A 496 -5.43 -18.78 22.07
C GLN A 496 -5.80 -19.29 20.67
N MET A 497 -6.77 -20.20 20.58
CA MET A 497 -7.23 -20.72 19.28
C MET A 497 -7.87 -19.59 18.48
N ILE A 498 -8.74 -18.80 19.11
CA ILE A 498 -9.43 -17.67 18.49
C ILE A 498 -8.43 -16.68 17.92
N TYR A 499 -7.44 -16.27 18.70
CA TYR A 499 -6.40 -15.33 18.24
C TYR A 499 -5.61 -15.92 17.07
N TYR A 500 -5.13 -17.16 17.17
CA TYR A 500 -4.30 -17.78 16.13
C TYR A 500 -5.03 -18.02 14.80
N THR A 501 -6.35 -18.20 14.83
CA THR A 501 -7.14 -18.43 13.61
C THR A 501 -7.74 -17.15 13.01
N ASN A 502 -7.86 -16.07 13.78
CA ASN A 502 -8.60 -14.87 13.37
C ASN A 502 -7.76 -13.58 13.38
N ILE A 503 -6.47 -13.63 13.74
CA ILE A 503 -5.62 -12.44 13.73
C ILE A 503 -5.61 -11.78 12.34
N GLY A 504 -5.93 -10.49 12.31
CA GLY A 504 -5.81 -9.67 11.12
C GLY A 504 -7.00 -8.74 10.98
N THR A 505 -6.90 -7.79 10.06
CA THR A 505 -7.94 -6.75 9.89
C THR A 505 -8.58 -6.78 8.50
N ILE A 506 -8.25 -7.78 7.69
CA ILE A 506 -8.84 -7.97 6.38
C ILE A 506 -10.12 -8.77 6.61
N ALA A 507 -11.27 -8.07 6.60
CA ALA A 507 -12.55 -8.74 6.62
C ALA A 507 -12.73 -9.54 5.31
N PRO A 508 -13.19 -10.80 5.37
CA PRO A 508 -13.60 -11.49 4.15
C PRO A 508 -14.75 -10.71 3.50
N ASP A 509 -14.71 -10.59 2.17
CA ASP A 509 -15.83 -10.05 1.38
C ASP A 509 -17.02 -11.01 1.54
N ASN A 510 -17.89 -10.74 2.52
CA ASN A 510 -19.13 -11.47 2.65
C ASN A 510 -20.10 -10.90 1.60
N SER A 511 -20.57 -11.76 0.69
CA SER A 511 -21.66 -11.41 -0.20
C SER A 511 -22.99 -11.80 0.42
N TYR A 512 -23.99 -10.95 0.20
CA TYR A 512 -25.37 -11.24 0.56
C TYR A 512 -26.08 -11.80 -0.65
N LEU A 513 -26.73 -12.95 -0.50
CA LEU A 513 -27.52 -13.55 -1.56
C LEU A 513 -28.88 -12.85 -1.63
N VAL A 514 -29.27 -12.40 -2.83
CA VAL A 514 -30.54 -11.70 -3.08
C VAL A 514 -31.58 -12.69 -3.60
N PHE A 515 -32.75 -12.73 -2.97
CA PHE A 515 -33.85 -13.61 -3.34
C PHE A 515 -35.14 -12.84 -3.56
N THR A 516 -35.91 -13.21 -4.57
CA THR A 516 -37.29 -12.74 -4.73
C THR A 516 -38.24 -13.40 -3.73
N GLY A 517 -39.46 -12.87 -3.57
CA GLY A 517 -40.46 -13.37 -2.62
C GLY A 517 -40.91 -14.82 -2.83
N ASP A 518 -40.73 -15.35 -4.04
CA ASP A 518 -40.95 -16.77 -4.40
C ASP A 518 -39.73 -17.67 -4.10
N GLY A 519 -38.62 -17.10 -3.63
CA GLY A 519 -37.40 -17.83 -3.28
C GLY A 519 -36.39 -17.99 -4.41
N THR A 520 -36.58 -17.34 -5.56
CA THR A 520 -35.61 -17.38 -6.67
C THR A 520 -34.38 -16.53 -6.34
N LEU A 521 -33.18 -17.11 -6.50
CA LEU A 521 -31.92 -16.38 -6.35
C LEU A 521 -31.73 -15.46 -7.56
N VAL A 522 -31.69 -14.15 -7.32
CA VAL A 522 -31.55 -13.13 -8.38
C VAL A 522 -30.13 -12.56 -8.49
N GLY A 523 -29.31 -12.75 -7.46
CA GLY A 523 -27.90 -12.39 -7.53
C GLY A 523 -27.28 -12.24 -6.15
N GLN A 524 -26.23 -11.45 -6.07
CA GLN A 524 -25.52 -11.16 -4.82
C GLN A 524 -25.41 -9.64 -4.63
N LEU A 525 -25.11 -9.19 -3.41
CA LEU A 525 -24.76 -7.80 -3.10
C LEU A 525 -23.56 -7.79 -2.17
N SER A 526 -22.80 -6.70 -2.19
CA SER A 526 -21.70 -6.49 -1.25
C SER A 526 -22.25 -6.19 0.16
N SER A 527 -21.50 -6.59 1.20
CA SER A 527 -21.84 -6.24 2.58
C SER A 527 -21.96 -4.73 2.82
N SER A 528 -21.07 -3.94 2.20
CA SER A 528 -21.06 -2.47 2.31
C SER A 528 -22.29 -1.82 1.69
N PHE A 529 -22.76 -2.34 0.55
CA PHE A 529 -24.01 -1.85 -0.02
C PHE A 529 -25.18 -2.22 0.88
N VAL A 530 -25.25 -3.47 1.37
CA VAL A 530 -26.35 -3.93 2.22
C VAL A 530 -26.42 -3.20 3.56
N SER A 531 -25.30 -2.78 4.15
CA SER A 531 -25.31 -1.99 5.40
C SER A 531 -25.94 -0.60 5.23
N SER A 532 -25.87 -0.03 4.02
CA SER A 532 -26.52 1.22 3.66
C SER A 532 -28.01 1.06 3.34
N LEU A 533 -28.46 -0.14 2.97
CA LEU A 533 -29.84 -0.40 2.59
C LEU A 533 -30.79 -0.30 3.79
N ARG A 534 -32.01 0.15 3.51
CA ARG A 534 -33.18 0.14 4.38
C ARG A 534 -34.31 -0.62 3.71
N ASN A 535 -35.28 -1.07 4.51
CA ASN A 535 -36.49 -1.68 3.97
C ASN A 535 -37.25 -0.66 3.11
N GLY A 536 -37.62 -1.04 1.89
CA GLY A 536 -38.28 -0.16 0.92
C GLY A 536 -37.34 0.47 -0.11
N ASP A 537 -36.03 0.44 0.08
CA ASP A 537 -35.07 0.94 -0.90
C ASP A 537 -35.16 0.16 -2.21
N VAL A 538 -34.98 0.85 -3.34
CA VAL A 538 -35.00 0.25 -4.68
C VAL A 538 -33.59 0.27 -5.25
N PHE A 539 -33.12 -0.87 -5.76
CA PHE A 539 -31.80 -0.97 -6.39
C PHE A 539 -31.84 -1.76 -7.69
N LEU A 540 -30.79 -1.58 -8.51
CA LEU A 540 -30.63 -2.28 -9.79
C LEU A 540 -29.75 -3.53 -9.62
N LEU A 541 -30.19 -4.70 -10.07
CA LEU A 541 -29.40 -5.93 -10.09
C LEU A 541 -29.70 -6.74 -11.34
N GLY A 542 -28.67 -7.13 -12.10
CA GLY A 542 -28.86 -7.90 -13.34
C GLY A 542 -29.73 -7.18 -14.39
N GLY A 543 -29.70 -5.84 -14.42
CA GLY A 543 -30.52 -5.03 -15.33
C GLY A 543 -31.99 -4.89 -14.94
N SER A 544 -32.41 -5.48 -13.81
CA SER A 544 -33.77 -5.37 -13.27
C SER A 544 -33.76 -4.58 -11.96
N THR A 545 -34.88 -3.92 -11.64
CA THR A 545 -35.03 -3.11 -10.43
C THR A 545 -35.82 -3.87 -9.36
N TYR A 546 -35.27 -3.86 -8.15
CA TYR A 546 -35.78 -4.62 -7.00
C TYR A 546 -35.93 -3.73 -5.79
N ARG A 547 -37.03 -3.91 -5.04
CA ARG A 547 -37.28 -3.26 -3.76
C ARG A 547 -36.92 -4.17 -2.60
N VAL A 548 -36.17 -3.68 -1.63
CA VAL A 548 -35.81 -4.40 -0.41
C VAL A 548 -37.06 -4.66 0.43
N ALA A 549 -37.36 -5.94 0.67
CA ALA A 549 -38.43 -6.36 1.57
C ALA A 549 -37.90 -6.64 2.99
N SER A 550 -36.75 -7.32 3.10
CA SER A 550 -36.07 -7.55 4.38
C SER A 550 -34.62 -7.99 4.18
N VAL A 551 -33.78 -7.74 5.18
CA VAL A 551 -32.42 -8.30 5.28
C VAL A 551 -32.38 -9.22 6.51
N ARG A 552 -31.96 -10.48 6.34
CA ARG A 552 -31.85 -11.47 7.43
C ARG A 552 -30.58 -12.30 7.26
N GLY A 553 -29.67 -12.24 8.22
CA GLY A 553 -28.37 -12.91 8.10
C GLY A 553 -27.65 -12.44 6.84
N THR A 554 -27.20 -13.36 5.97
CA THR A 554 -26.59 -13.08 4.65
C THR A 554 -27.59 -13.09 3.50
N ARG A 555 -28.89 -12.97 3.78
CA ARG A 555 -29.97 -13.03 2.79
C ARG A 555 -30.71 -11.69 2.68
N VAL A 556 -30.83 -11.17 1.46
CA VAL A 556 -31.65 -9.99 1.12
C VAL A 556 -32.88 -10.47 0.36
N ASN A 557 -34.07 -10.27 0.91
CA ASN A 557 -35.32 -10.58 0.22
C ASN A 557 -35.84 -9.33 -0.49
N VAL A 558 -36.26 -9.48 -1.74
CA VAL A 558 -36.71 -8.40 -2.60
C VAL A 558 -38.01 -8.69 -3.33
N THR A 559 -38.66 -7.64 -3.81
CA THR A 559 -39.77 -7.71 -4.77
C THR A 559 -39.41 -6.92 -6.02
N PRO A 560 -39.84 -7.36 -7.23
CA PRO A 560 -39.68 -6.55 -8.44
C PRO A 560 -40.33 -5.17 -8.27
N ALA A 561 -39.66 -4.11 -8.71
CA ALA A 561 -40.17 -2.75 -8.66
C ALA A 561 -39.93 -2.07 -10.01
N THR A 562 -40.96 -1.47 -10.60
CA THR A 562 -40.86 -0.73 -11.88
C THR A 562 -41.20 0.75 -11.67
N GLY A 563 -40.53 1.64 -12.41
CA GLY A 563 -40.82 3.08 -12.39
C GLY A 563 -40.23 3.87 -11.21
N TYR A 564 -39.36 3.27 -10.40
CA TYR A 564 -38.64 3.97 -9.32
C TYR A 564 -37.20 4.22 -9.74
N ARG A 565 -36.60 5.33 -9.29
CA ARG A 565 -35.17 5.62 -9.49
C ARG A 565 -34.35 4.66 -8.61
N PRO A 566 -33.61 3.70 -9.18
CA PRO A 566 -32.88 2.73 -8.38
C PRO A 566 -31.55 3.30 -7.91
N THR A 567 -31.13 2.88 -6.72
CA THR A 567 -29.73 2.96 -6.31
C THR A 567 -28.94 1.87 -7.03
N ILE A 568 -27.78 2.21 -7.57
CA ILE A 568 -26.91 1.21 -8.21
C ILE A 568 -26.06 0.59 -7.10
N PRO A 569 -26.07 -0.75 -6.92
CA PRO A 569 -25.22 -1.41 -5.94
C PRO A 569 -23.75 -1.07 -6.17
N SER A 570 -23.12 -0.55 -5.12
CA SER A 570 -21.68 -0.38 -5.07
C SER A 570 -21.03 -1.72 -4.70
N TRP A 571 -20.31 -2.35 -5.63
CA TRP A 571 -19.63 -3.62 -5.35
C TRP A 571 -18.29 -3.39 -4.66
N THR A 572 -17.93 -4.26 -3.70
CA THR A 572 -16.55 -4.29 -3.19
C THR A 572 -15.62 -4.71 -4.32
N GLY A 573 -14.68 -3.82 -4.69
CA GLY A 573 -13.88 -3.92 -5.92
C GLY A 573 -14.10 -2.80 -6.94
N GLU A 574 -14.92 -1.80 -6.60
CA GLU A 574 -15.07 -0.54 -7.35
C GLU A 574 -13.81 0.35 -7.26
N ALA A 575 -13.67 1.21 -8.28
CA ALA A 575 -12.62 2.21 -8.36
C ALA A 575 -12.58 3.05 -7.07
N ASN A 576 -11.38 3.34 -6.58
CA ASN A 576 -11.23 4.23 -5.44
C ASN A 576 -11.92 5.57 -5.74
N SER A 577 -12.60 6.11 -4.73
CA SER A 577 -13.08 7.49 -4.82
C SER A 577 -11.91 8.44 -4.94
N ARG A 578 -12.16 9.59 -5.57
CA ARG A 578 -11.16 10.65 -5.70
C ARG A 578 -10.65 11.08 -4.33
N THR A 579 -9.33 11.22 -4.16
CA THR A 579 -8.73 11.77 -2.95
C THR A 579 -9.11 13.24 -2.77
N HIS A 580 -8.93 13.77 -1.55
CA HIS A 580 -9.22 15.17 -1.30
C HIS A 580 -8.31 16.06 -2.14
N GLU A 581 -7.03 15.70 -2.23
CA GLU A 581 -5.98 16.42 -2.92
C GLU A 581 -6.24 16.44 -4.44
N LEU A 582 -6.57 15.28 -5.04
CA LEU A 582 -6.96 15.24 -6.45
C LEU A 582 -8.29 16.00 -6.69
N SER A 583 -9.21 16.00 -5.72
CA SER A 583 -10.42 16.83 -5.80
C SER A 583 -10.10 18.31 -5.80
N GLN A 584 -9.15 18.76 -4.97
CA GLN A 584 -8.65 20.13 -4.98
C GLN A 584 -7.98 20.47 -6.30
N ALA A 585 -7.17 19.57 -6.86
CA ALA A 585 -6.55 19.77 -8.18
C ALA A 585 -7.61 19.98 -9.28
N VAL A 586 -8.67 19.17 -9.29
CA VAL A 586 -9.80 19.34 -10.22
C VAL A 586 -10.49 20.69 -10.02
N LEU A 587 -10.73 21.10 -8.78
CA LEU A 587 -11.36 22.39 -8.48
C LEU A 587 -10.46 23.58 -8.85
N ARG A 588 -9.13 23.47 -8.68
CA ARG A 588 -8.16 24.46 -9.15
C ARG A 588 -8.19 24.59 -10.67
N LEU A 589 -8.22 23.47 -11.40
CA LEU A 589 -8.34 23.45 -12.86
C LEU A 589 -9.64 24.13 -13.31
N LEU A 590 -10.77 23.74 -12.73
CA LEU A 590 -12.07 24.36 -13.00
C LEU A 590 -12.07 25.86 -12.72
N SER A 591 -11.49 26.29 -11.59
CA SER A 591 -11.38 27.70 -11.23
C SER A 591 -10.58 28.50 -12.26
N LYS A 592 -9.38 28.01 -12.64
CA LYS A 592 -8.51 28.64 -13.66
C LYS A 592 -9.26 28.82 -14.98
N ILE A 593 -10.00 27.80 -15.43
CA ILE A 593 -10.73 27.84 -16.70
C ILE A 593 -11.99 28.70 -16.61
N SER A 594 -12.70 28.70 -15.47
CA SER A 594 -13.90 29.52 -15.25
C SER A 594 -13.65 31.02 -15.42
N VAL A 595 -12.43 31.48 -15.11
CA VAL A 595 -12.03 32.87 -15.28
C VAL A 595 -11.89 33.18 -16.77
N GLY A 596 -11.17 32.32 -17.51
CA GLY A 596 -11.00 32.47 -18.96
C GLY A 596 -12.32 32.44 -19.73
N ALA A 597 -13.21 31.50 -19.39
CA ALA A 597 -14.53 31.38 -20.01
C ALA A 597 -15.41 32.62 -19.74
N ARG A 598 -15.41 33.16 -18.51
CA ARG A 598 -16.20 34.37 -18.16
C ARG A 598 -15.69 35.63 -18.85
N MET A 599 -14.40 35.71 -19.12
CA MET A 599 -13.80 36.86 -19.80
C MET A 599 -14.00 36.82 -21.32
N ALA A 600 -14.68 35.80 -21.86
CA ALA A 600 -14.81 35.55 -23.31
C ALA A 600 -13.45 35.52 -24.04
N THR A 601 -12.38 35.20 -23.31
CA THR A 601 -11.03 35.05 -23.84
C THR A 601 -10.81 33.61 -24.26
N ASP A 602 -10.11 33.41 -25.37
CA ASP A 602 -9.62 32.09 -25.72
C ASP A 602 -8.60 31.63 -24.66
N TYR A 603 -8.90 30.51 -24.01
CA TYR A 603 -8.07 29.92 -22.96
C TYR A 603 -7.33 28.66 -23.45
N GLU A 604 -7.39 28.33 -24.75
CA GLU A 604 -6.52 27.31 -25.35
C GLU A 604 -5.03 27.55 -25.03
N PRO A 605 -4.47 28.78 -25.12
CA PRO A 605 -3.07 29.02 -24.77
C PRO A 605 -2.73 28.70 -23.31
N ILE A 606 -3.67 28.87 -22.38
CA ILE A 606 -3.45 28.47 -20.98
C ILE A 606 -3.31 26.95 -20.89
N LEU A 607 -4.15 26.20 -21.61
CA LEU A 607 -4.11 24.75 -21.63
C LEU A 607 -2.85 24.21 -22.33
N THR A 608 -2.38 24.84 -23.42
CA THR A 608 -1.25 24.34 -24.20
C THR A 608 0.10 24.87 -23.74
N GLU A 609 0.21 26.13 -23.33
CA GLU A 609 1.50 26.75 -22.96
C GLU A 609 1.76 26.65 -21.45
N ALA A 610 0.77 26.99 -20.61
CA ALA A 610 0.95 27.00 -19.15
C ALA A 610 0.78 25.61 -18.53
N LEU A 611 -0.16 24.80 -19.03
CA LEU A 611 -0.39 23.43 -18.56
C LEU A 611 0.32 22.37 -19.40
N GLN A 612 1.00 22.78 -20.49
CA GLN A 612 1.77 21.91 -21.38
C GLN A 612 0.96 20.73 -21.96
N LEU A 613 -0.36 20.88 -22.09
CA LEU A 613 -1.19 19.82 -22.67
C LEU A 613 -0.98 19.75 -24.17
N ASN A 614 -0.98 18.53 -24.70
CA ASN A 614 -1.03 18.35 -26.15
C ASN A 614 -2.32 18.97 -26.72
N ARG A 615 -2.21 19.51 -27.94
CA ARG A 615 -3.31 20.27 -28.56
C ARG A 615 -4.63 19.48 -28.66
N PRO A 616 -4.65 18.20 -29.06
CA PRO A 616 -5.89 17.41 -29.06
C PRO A 616 -6.57 17.35 -27.69
N VAL A 617 -5.82 17.12 -26.61
CA VAL A 617 -6.34 17.09 -25.23
C VAL A 617 -6.88 18.45 -24.81
N ALA A 618 -6.12 19.52 -25.06
CA ALA A 618 -6.55 20.88 -24.75
C ALA A 618 -7.88 21.23 -25.43
N LEU A 619 -8.03 20.90 -26.72
CA LEU A 619 -9.26 21.15 -27.48
C LEU A 619 -10.44 20.32 -26.98
N ALA A 620 -10.24 19.04 -26.67
CA ALA A 620 -11.29 18.18 -26.14
C ALA A 620 -11.80 18.65 -24.77
N LEU A 621 -10.87 19.03 -23.87
CA LEU A 621 -11.22 19.59 -22.57
C LEU A 621 -11.94 20.94 -22.71
N LYS A 622 -11.44 21.82 -23.56
CA LYS A 622 -12.06 23.12 -23.87
C LYS A 622 -13.49 22.95 -24.39
N GLN A 623 -13.70 22.07 -25.37
CA GLN A 623 -15.03 21.80 -25.91
C GLN A 623 -16.00 21.35 -24.82
N PHE A 624 -15.59 20.38 -23.99
CA PHE A 624 -16.42 19.86 -22.90
C PHE A 624 -16.83 20.95 -21.90
N LEU A 625 -15.89 21.84 -21.53
CA LEU A 625 -16.16 22.92 -20.58
C LEU A 625 -16.98 24.04 -21.20
N ASP A 626 -16.77 24.39 -22.47
CA ASP A 626 -17.58 25.37 -23.18
C ASP A 626 -19.04 24.91 -23.30
N GLU A 627 -19.28 23.62 -23.58
CA GLU A 627 -20.61 23.02 -23.60
C GLU A 627 -21.28 23.12 -22.22
N HIS A 628 -20.53 22.88 -21.14
CA HIS A 628 -21.04 23.00 -19.77
C HIS A 628 -21.35 24.46 -19.38
N VAL A 629 -20.49 25.42 -19.74
CA VAL A 629 -20.72 26.84 -19.47
C VAL A 629 -21.89 27.37 -20.30
N ALA A 630 -22.07 26.92 -21.53
CA ALA A 630 -23.19 27.31 -22.37
C ALA A 630 -24.55 26.88 -21.80
N THR A 631 -24.60 25.76 -21.07
CA THR A 631 -25.84 25.23 -20.47
C THR A 631 -26.11 25.76 -19.07
N THR A 632 -25.07 25.98 -18.25
CA THR A 632 -25.23 26.31 -16.82
C THR A 632 -24.78 27.72 -16.43
N PHE A 633 -24.13 28.47 -17.34
CA PHE A 633 -23.51 29.80 -17.12
C PHE A 633 -22.45 29.88 -16.01
N GLN A 634 -22.17 28.79 -15.30
CA GLN A 634 -21.26 28.71 -14.17
C GLN A 634 -20.56 27.35 -14.15
N VAL A 635 -19.47 27.21 -13.40
CA VAL A 635 -18.87 25.90 -13.12
C VAL A 635 -18.81 25.66 -11.61
N PRO A 636 -18.77 24.40 -11.15
CA PRO A 636 -18.52 24.09 -9.74
C PRO A 636 -17.18 24.67 -9.26
N SER A 637 -17.11 25.09 -7.99
CA SER A 637 -15.90 25.60 -7.34
C SER A 637 -15.87 25.22 -5.85
N ASN A 638 -14.77 25.54 -5.16
CA ASN A 638 -14.58 25.25 -3.72
C ASN A 638 -15.70 25.79 -2.82
N ASP A 639 -16.36 26.87 -3.24
CA ASP A 639 -17.42 27.59 -2.54
C ASP A 639 -18.78 27.50 -3.25
N ARG A 640 -18.91 26.65 -4.29
CA ARG A 640 -20.11 26.57 -5.12
C ARG A 640 -20.46 25.15 -5.53
N ILE A 641 -21.65 24.74 -5.11
CA ILE A 641 -22.31 23.52 -5.57
C ILE A 641 -23.37 23.92 -6.60
N LEU A 642 -23.34 23.28 -7.77
CA LEU A 642 -24.39 23.41 -8.77
C LEU A 642 -25.38 22.27 -8.62
N ILE A 643 -26.67 22.59 -8.56
CA ILE A 643 -27.76 21.62 -8.50
C ILE A 643 -28.51 21.69 -9.83
N GLU A 644 -28.34 20.68 -10.65
CA GLU A 644 -29.05 20.54 -11.92
C GLU A 644 -30.32 19.71 -11.70
N GLN A 645 -31.46 20.26 -12.10
CA GLN A 645 -32.72 19.53 -12.14
C GLN A 645 -32.99 19.12 -13.59
N VAL A 646 -32.74 17.85 -13.88
CA VAL A 646 -32.93 17.23 -15.20
C VAL A 646 -34.31 16.61 -15.31
#